data_AF-A0A959IVQ1-F1
#
_entry.id   AF-A0A959IVQ1-F1
#
_cell.length_a   1.000
_cell.length_b   1.000
_cell.length_c   1.000
_cell.angle_alpha   90.00
_cell.angle_beta   90.00
_cell.angle_gamma   90.00
#
_symmetry.space_group_name_H-M   'P 1'
#
loop_
_entity.id
_entity.type
_entity.pdbx_description
1 polymer ?
#
loop_
_entity_poly.entity_id
_entity_poly.type
_entity_poly.pdbx_seq_one_letter_code
_entity_poly.pdbx_strand_id
1 'polypeptide(L)'
;MIQIKQLLATVVLCSLISSSFSKTPSHLFHFLQLAKWAHPSPICTPAPVTFFGEPTVYESCQAIIEGPGSTAFIAGTAEDDKSYLAQIDASFQVLWSKTFDFSTATEEIRTILLDADGHLICSGFSATVGGFRTAFLFRYDYQTDQLLWSRSVTTDPTMNRSAITKVFESPTNSNHLWAIGQTWPNGTDNCDATFWKINKLDGSQLSITNINHFGCDNFLGGTIVGNSLYATGQFSGAPGTSDKLRAVMTRIKASGAPQWTRSYLSPMTDTARLFGKRLTTVGNKIYGFGYGDLDGTSNSDVDLFFFRGSTSGNMDGVRYYDIVGAENERANEIYFGNNGFYMVGTYDMDGQRNVFVLRTNGSGGIQWAKGFGMEGDEESRGIIAVGGELWLAGTSNSFSESSDIFIAKLAPNGLVVPDACNFEQDLTVQVSTDLSPFQEDLMPIATNPIHTLDPAVPAEGSLLLGSNLYCDCIEYCNNLIDDDGDGLVDCDDPDCSGDPSCNTSCVFAPLHQFQTTFGGSANAFAAAAEGGFYTAGSGGETSLIGYIDPNLDSLVYGGTDYLFDLPESASYIFADPDSTAVVVIENDYSIHFHHRYLLKVDLANNNLIWSKQLKSNISGYNRGEISKILISPVNPQQYWILGQLS
;
A
#
# COMPACT_ATOMS: atom_id res chain seq x y z
N MET A 1 53.53 -30.76 5.79
CA MET A 1 52.51 -31.70 5.27
C MET A 1 51.66 -32.14 6.44
N ILE A 2 50.33 -32.17 6.27
CA ILE A 2 49.27 -32.23 7.30
C ILE A 2 48.72 -30.84 7.64
N GLN A 3 47.94 -30.28 6.70
CA GLN A 3 46.75 -29.45 6.96
C GLN A 3 45.96 -29.28 5.65
N ILE A 4 45.45 -30.40 5.12
CA ILE A 4 44.34 -30.44 4.14
C ILE A 4 43.60 -31.74 4.44
N LYS A 5 42.58 -31.69 5.30
CA LYS A 5 41.57 -32.75 5.51
C LYS A 5 40.49 -32.26 6.50
N GLN A 6 39.80 -31.17 6.16
CA GLN A 6 38.55 -30.79 6.85
C GLN A 6 37.66 -29.87 6.00
N LEU A 7 37.60 -30.10 4.68
CA LEU A 7 36.78 -29.28 3.77
C LEU A 7 36.11 -30.10 2.66
N LEU A 8 35.77 -31.37 2.92
CA LEU A 8 35.24 -32.28 1.91
C LEU A 8 34.12 -33.22 2.41
N ALA A 9 33.36 -32.81 3.43
CA ALA A 9 32.21 -33.59 3.92
C ALA A 9 30.85 -32.90 3.77
N THR A 10 30.78 -31.64 3.29
CA THR A 10 29.51 -30.89 3.17
C THR A 10 29.04 -30.65 1.73
N VAL A 11 29.73 -31.23 0.72
CA VAL A 11 29.42 -30.98 -0.72
C VAL A 11 28.92 -32.25 -1.46
N VAL A 12 28.59 -33.33 -0.76
CA VAL A 12 28.18 -34.60 -1.43
C VAL A 12 26.77 -35.10 -1.05
N LEU A 13 25.97 -34.31 -0.33
CA LEU A 13 24.56 -34.68 -0.06
C LEU A 13 23.51 -33.86 -0.82
N CYS A 14 23.91 -32.95 -1.73
CA CYS A 14 22.97 -32.13 -2.51
C CYS A 14 22.90 -32.49 -4.01
N SER A 15 23.33 -33.70 -4.41
CA SER A 15 23.37 -34.12 -5.82
C SER A 15 22.78 -35.51 -6.09
N LEU A 16 21.94 -36.05 -5.20
CA LEU A 16 21.28 -37.36 -5.39
C LEU A 16 19.79 -37.39 -4.99
N ILE A 17 19.07 -36.28 -5.22
CA ILE A 17 17.59 -36.31 -5.29
C ILE A 17 17.18 -35.55 -6.56
N SER A 18 17.60 -36.05 -7.72
CA SER A 18 17.13 -35.59 -9.03
C SER A 18 16.82 -36.80 -9.90
N SER A 19 15.89 -37.64 -9.45
CA SER A 19 15.18 -38.57 -10.34
C SER A 19 13.97 -39.12 -9.59
N SER A 20 12.80 -38.99 -10.22
CA SER A 20 11.49 -39.53 -9.83
C SER A 20 10.77 -38.86 -8.66
N PHE A 21 10.24 -37.66 -8.90
CA PHE A 21 8.88 -37.34 -8.43
C PHE A 21 8.07 -36.76 -9.59
N SER A 22 6.89 -37.35 -9.79
CA SER A 22 5.92 -37.01 -10.82
C SER A 22 5.35 -35.61 -10.60
N LYS A 23 5.12 -34.90 -11.71
CA LYS A 23 4.39 -33.63 -11.82
C LYS A 23 3.07 -33.66 -11.04
N THR A 24 3.05 -32.99 -9.90
CA THR A 24 1.86 -32.38 -9.29
C THR A 24 2.23 -30.94 -8.94
N PRO A 25 1.36 -29.94 -9.21
CA PRO A 25 1.62 -28.57 -8.81
C PRO A 25 1.53 -28.51 -7.28
N SER A 26 2.67 -28.44 -6.61
CA SER A 26 2.74 -28.13 -5.18
C SER A 26 2.93 -26.62 -5.05
N HIS A 27 1.89 -25.93 -4.57
CA HIS A 27 1.99 -24.55 -4.10
C HIS A 27 2.82 -24.52 -2.81
N LEU A 28 4.15 -24.63 -2.94
CA LEU A 28 5.06 -24.56 -1.81
C LEU A 28 5.52 -23.11 -1.65
N PHE A 29 4.90 -22.38 -0.73
CA PHE A 29 5.40 -21.08 -0.27
C PHE A 29 6.76 -21.28 0.41
N HIS A 30 7.85 -20.91 -0.27
CA HIS A 30 9.16 -20.87 0.36
C HIS A 30 9.23 -19.64 1.27
N PHE A 31 9.36 -19.88 2.57
CA PHE A 31 9.75 -18.86 3.53
C PHE A 31 11.28 -18.79 3.56
N LEU A 32 11.84 -17.72 3.02
CA LEU A 32 13.22 -17.30 3.31
C LEU A 32 13.14 -16.14 4.31
N GLN A 33 13.63 -16.38 5.53
CA GLN A 33 13.75 -15.36 6.57
C GLN A 33 14.69 -14.22 6.12
N LEU A 34 14.09 -13.02 6.05
CA LEU A 34 14.57 -11.69 6.47
C LEU A 34 15.96 -11.19 6.03
N ALA A 35 15.92 -10.06 5.33
CA ALA A 35 16.99 -9.09 5.08
C ALA A 35 18.16 -9.55 4.19
N LYS A 36 17.92 -9.70 2.87
CA LYS A 36 19.02 -9.83 1.92
C LYS A 36 18.97 -9.03 0.62
N TRP A 37 17.97 -8.19 0.36
CA TRP A 37 17.84 -7.59 -0.97
C TRP A 37 18.01 -6.08 -1.03
N ALA A 38 17.81 -5.39 0.09
CA ALA A 38 18.03 -3.95 0.14
C ALA A 38 19.52 -3.64 0.17
N HIS A 39 20.04 -3.02 -0.87
CA HIS A 39 21.39 -2.49 -0.89
C HIS A 39 21.38 -1.00 -1.25
N PRO A 40 22.06 -0.16 -0.46
CA PRO A 40 22.14 1.27 -0.75
C PRO A 40 22.90 1.48 -2.05
N SER A 41 22.53 2.53 -2.80
CA SER A 41 23.33 2.94 -3.97
C SER A 41 24.80 3.10 -3.56
N PRO A 42 25.76 2.46 -4.27
CA PRO A 42 27.19 2.58 -3.96
C PRO A 42 27.74 3.98 -4.22
N ILE A 43 26.99 4.83 -4.93
CA ILE A 43 27.37 6.20 -5.31
C ILE A 43 26.90 7.23 -4.27
N CYS A 44 25.96 6.87 -3.40
CA CYS A 44 25.27 7.78 -2.51
C CYS A 44 25.48 7.46 -1.03
N THR A 45 25.98 8.40 -0.22
CA THR A 45 26.11 8.21 1.24
C THR A 45 25.67 9.44 2.05
N PRO A 46 24.67 9.31 2.95
CA PRO A 46 23.77 8.16 3.11
C PRO A 46 22.83 8.04 1.90
N ALA A 47 22.42 6.82 1.55
CA ALA A 47 21.77 6.54 0.28
C ALA A 47 20.31 7.05 0.24
N PRO A 48 20.00 8.11 -0.51
CA PRO A 48 18.63 8.55 -0.74
C PRO A 48 17.92 7.66 -1.77
N VAL A 49 18.65 6.70 -2.35
CA VAL A 49 18.18 5.69 -3.30
C VAL A 49 18.60 4.31 -2.80
N THR A 50 17.63 3.40 -2.72
CA THR A 50 17.83 2.01 -2.33
C THR A 50 17.40 1.09 -3.45
N PHE A 51 18.18 0.04 -3.69
CA PHE A 51 17.88 -1.03 -4.64
C PHE A 51 17.42 -2.27 -3.89
N PHE A 52 16.46 -2.99 -4.47
CA PHE A 52 15.92 -4.23 -3.95
C PHE A 52 15.96 -5.27 -5.08
N GLY A 53 16.83 -6.25 -4.94
CA GLY A 53 17.01 -7.32 -5.91
C GLY A 53 18.23 -8.16 -5.59
N GLU A 54 18.32 -9.31 -6.26
CA GLU A 54 19.52 -10.15 -6.26
C GLU A 54 20.30 -9.86 -7.56
N PRO A 55 21.65 -9.81 -7.54
CA PRO A 55 22.43 -9.28 -8.65
C PRO A 55 22.16 -9.92 -10.03
N THR A 56 21.67 -11.15 -10.08
CA THR A 56 21.47 -11.91 -11.33
C THR A 56 20.01 -12.25 -11.62
N VAL A 57 19.07 -11.76 -10.81
CA VAL A 57 17.64 -12.09 -10.94
C VAL A 57 16.90 -10.88 -11.48
N TYR A 58 15.83 -11.09 -12.24
CA TYR A 58 15.02 -10.00 -12.74
C TYR A 58 13.97 -9.62 -11.70
N GLU A 59 14.17 -8.48 -11.06
CA GLU A 59 13.21 -7.80 -10.23
C GLU A 59 12.68 -6.55 -10.94
N SER A 60 11.38 -6.29 -10.81
CA SER A 60 10.83 -5.03 -11.31
C SER A 60 9.74 -4.49 -10.41
N CYS A 61 9.77 -3.18 -10.20
CA CYS A 61 8.67 -2.48 -9.54
C CYS A 61 7.63 -2.16 -10.59
N GLN A 62 6.37 -2.15 -10.20
CA GLN A 62 5.25 -1.83 -11.09
C GLN A 62 4.19 -0.96 -10.43
N ALA A 63 4.12 -1.00 -9.10
CA ALA A 63 3.21 -0.18 -8.33
C ALA A 63 3.84 0.18 -6.98
N ILE A 64 3.54 1.38 -6.52
CA ILE A 64 3.79 1.85 -5.16
C ILE A 64 2.54 2.58 -4.66
N ILE A 65 2.14 2.32 -3.42
CA ILE A 65 1.05 3.04 -2.73
C ILE A 65 1.46 3.38 -1.30
N GLU A 66 0.86 4.42 -0.72
CA GLU A 66 1.04 4.76 0.69
C GLU A 66 0.52 3.62 1.59
N GLY A 67 1.29 3.30 2.63
CA GLY A 67 0.94 2.33 3.66
C GLY A 67 0.73 3.00 5.03
N PRO A 68 0.28 2.24 6.05
CA PRO A 68 0.07 2.77 7.39
C PRO A 68 1.39 3.22 8.04
N GLY A 69 1.35 4.21 8.94
CA GLY A 69 2.51 4.54 9.79
C GLY A 69 3.74 5.07 9.03
N SER A 70 3.55 5.88 7.99
CA SER A 70 4.64 6.41 7.15
C SER A 70 5.46 5.32 6.45
N THR A 71 4.78 4.29 5.96
CA THR A 71 5.34 3.21 5.14
C THR A 71 4.80 3.30 3.71
N ALA A 72 5.30 2.44 2.84
CA ALA A 72 4.73 2.22 1.51
C ALA A 72 4.65 0.73 1.18
N PHE A 73 3.68 0.36 0.37
CA PHE A 73 3.66 -0.95 -0.29
C PHE A 73 4.23 -0.82 -1.69
N ILE A 74 5.10 -1.75 -2.06
CA ILE A 74 5.67 -1.87 -3.41
C ILE A 74 5.31 -3.24 -3.97
N ALA A 75 5.04 -3.32 -5.27
CA ALA A 75 4.78 -4.60 -5.93
C ALA A 75 5.30 -4.65 -7.37
N GLY A 76 5.47 -5.88 -7.86
CA GLY A 76 5.84 -6.18 -9.23
C GLY A 76 6.20 -7.66 -9.40
N THR A 77 7.44 -7.94 -9.80
CA THR A 77 7.98 -9.30 -10.05
C THR A 77 9.33 -9.48 -9.36
N ALA A 78 9.62 -10.68 -8.84
CA ALA A 78 10.91 -11.08 -8.26
C ALA A 78 11.12 -12.61 -8.30
N GLU A 79 12.32 -13.08 -7.94
CA GLU A 79 12.68 -14.51 -7.77
C GLU A 79 12.36 -15.44 -8.95
N ASP A 80 12.87 -15.11 -10.13
CA ASP A 80 12.57 -15.87 -11.36
C ASP A 80 11.05 -15.96 -11.57
N ASP A 81 10.46 -14.82 -11.94
CA ASP A 81 9.13 -14.76 -12.55
C ASP A 81 7.91 -14.81 -11.61
N LYS A 82 8.06 -14.61 -10.30
CA LYS A 82 6.93 -14.60 -9.34
C LYS A 82 6.39 -13.21 -9.06
N SER A 83 5.11 -13.14 -8.70
CA SER A 83 4.49 -11.90 -8.20
C SER A 83 5.14 -11.48 -6.89
N TYR A 84 5.61 -10.24 -6.77
CA TYR A 84 6.30 -9.73 -5.58
C TYR A 84 5.54 -8.59 -4.90
N LEU A 85 5.48 -8.62 -3.58
CA LEU A 85 4.88 -7.59 -2.74
C LEU A 85 5.76 -7.35 -1.51
N ALA A 86 5.97 -6.09 -1.13
CA ALA A 86 6.68 -5.75 0.09
C ALA A 86 6.13 -4.48 0.74
N GLN A 87 6.36 -4.35 2.05
CA GLN A 87 6.16 -3.10 2.77
C GLN A 87 7.51 -2.55 3.20
N ILE A 88 7.74 -1.26 2.94
CA ILE A 88 8.96 -0.55 3.28
C ILE A 88 8.67 0.61 4.22
N ASP A 89 9.59 0.87 5.15
CA ASP A 89 9.51 2.01 6.07
C ASP A 89 10.11 3.30 5.48
N ALA A 90 10.06 4.37 6.26
CA ALA A 90 10.64 5.65 5.88
C ALA A 90 12.17 5.66 5.77
N SER A 91 12.86 4.61 6.17
CA SER A 91 14.30 4.41 5.94
C SER A 91 14.57 3.46 4.78
N PHE A 92 13.55 3.13 3.98
CA PHE A 92 13.59 2.13 2.90
C PHE A 92 14.06 0.76 3.38
N GLN A 93 13.85 0.44 4.64
CA GLN A 93 14.02 -0.92 5.15
C GLN A 93 12.77 -1.73 4.81
N VAL A 94 12.98 -2.94 4.31
CA VAL A 94 11.90 -3.90 4.08
C VAL A 94 11.41 -4.39 5.44
N LEU A 95 10.17 -4.04 5.79
CA LEU A 95 9.51 -4.54 6.99
C LEU A 95 9.11 -6.00 6.81
N TRP A 96 8.56 -6.31 5.63
CA TRP A 96 8.29 -7.67 5.17
C TRP A 96 8.20 -7.69 3.64
N SER A 97 8.41 -8.86 3.05
CA SER A 97 8.17 -9.12 1.64
C SER A 97 7.60 -10.52 1.44
N LYS A 98 6.86 -10.70 0.35
CA LYS A 98 6.25 -11.98 -0.02
C LYS A 98 6.20 -12.13 -1.53
N THR A 99 6.44 -13.35 -2.00
CA THR A 99 6.18 -13.77 -3.37
C THR A 99 4.91 -14.61 -3.44
N PHE A 100 4.16 -14.47 -4.52
CA PHE A 100 3.02 -15.32 -4.86
C PHE A 100 3.28 -15.96 -6.22
N ASP A 101 2.99 -17.26 -6.32
CA ASP A 101 3.16 -18.06 -7.52
C ASP A 101 1.86 -18.80 -7.81
N PHE A 102 1.09 -18.26 -8.75
CA PHE A 102 -0.20 -18.79 -9.17
C PHE A 102 -0.09 -19.64 -10.45
N SER A 103 1.06 -19.60 -11.14
CA SER A 103 1.26 -20.30 -12.40
C SER A 103 2.74 -20.45 -12.75
N THR A 104 3.07 -21.39 -13.63
CA THR A 104 4.46 -21.59 -14.09
C THR A 104 4.95 -20.52 -15.09
N ALA A 105 4.30 -19.36 -15.13
CA ALA A 105 4.51 -18.28 -16.09
C ALA A 105 5.01 -17.03 -15.36
N THR A 106 5.56 -16.05 -16.08
CA THR A 106 6.01 -14.79 -15.48
C THR A 106 4.86 -13.97 -14.93
N GLU A 107 4.80 -13.80 -13.63
CA GLU A 107 3.71 -13.11 -12.93
C GLU A 107 4.14 -11.74 -12.45
N GLU A 108 3.29 -10.76 -12.72
CA GLU A 108 3.61 -9.37 -12.45
C GLU A 108 2.39 -8.64 -11.89
N ILE A 109 2.50 -8.18 -10.64
CA ILE A 109 1.49 -7.32 -10.02
C ILE A 109 1.62 -5.93 -10.64
N ARG A 110 0.57 -5.43 -11.30
CA ARG A 110 0.57 -4.12 -11.98
C ARG A 110 -0.13 -3.02 -11.18
N THR A 111 -0.97 -3.39 -10.23
CA THR A 111 -1.71 -2.44 -9.39
C THR A 111 -1.93 -3.03 -8.01
N ILE A 112 -1.88 -2.15 -7.01
CA ILE A 112 -2.18 -2.44 -5.61
C ILE A 112 -3.24 -1.43 -5.17
N LEU A 113 -4.15 -1.87 -4.32
CA LEU A 113 -5.14 -1.04 -3.64
C LEU A 113 -5.21 -1.51 -2.19
N LEU A 114 -4.96 -0.61 -1.23
CA LEU A 114 -5.33 -0.84 0.16
C LEU A 114 -6.82 -0.57 0.30
N ASP A 115 -7.60 -1.61 0.57
CA ASP A 115 -9.05 -1.51 0.68
C ASP A 115 -9.49 -0.95 2.04
N ALA A 116 -10.76 -0.54 2.14
CA ALA A 116 -11.32 0.06 3.35
C ALA A 116 -11.34 -0.88 4.56
N ASP A 117 -11.17 -2.19 4.37
CA ASP A 117 -11.11 -3.16 5.47
C ASP A 117 -9.66 -3.39 5.93
N GLY A 118 -8.67 -2.68 5.34
CA GLY A 118 -7.26 -2.79 5.68
C GLY A 118 -6.53 -3.92 4.95
N HIS A 119 -7.10 -4.50 3.89
CA HIS A 119 -6.47 -5.58 3.13
C HIS A 119 -5.93 -5.07 1.79
N LEU A 120 -4.95 -5.78 1.22
CA LEU A 120 -4.39 -5.45 -0.08
C LEU A 120 -5.13 -6.20 -1.19
N ILE A 121 -5.62 -5.45 -2.17
CA ILE A 121 -6.07 -5.98 -3.46
C ILE A 121 -4.95 -5.78 -4.47
N CYS A 122 -4.43 -6.87 -5.01
CA CYS A 122 -3.40 -6.88 -6.02
C CYS A 122 -3.97 -7.44 -7.31
N SER A 123 -3.61 -6.86 -8.46
CA SER A 123 -3.93 -7.47 -9.75
C SER A 123 -2.83 -7.25 -10.77
N GLY A 124 -2.80 -8.15 -11.75
CA GLY A 124 -1.69 -8.23 -12.68
C GLY A 124 -2.00 -9.15 -13.84
N PHE A 125 -0.96 -9.72 -14.41
CA PHE A 125 -1.09 -10.82 -15.36
C PHE A 125 0.08 -11.81 -15.22
N SER A 126 -0.19 -13.06 -15.58
CA SER A 126 0.83 -14.09 -15.81
C SER A 126 1.12 -14.17 -17.31
N ALA A 127 2.39 -14.27 -17.71
CA ALA A 127 2.85 -14.20 -19.09
C ALA A 127 3.68 -15.45 -19.45
N THR A 128 3.23 -16.22 -20.44
CA THR A 128 3.94 -17.43 -20.89
C THR A 128 4.92 -17.14 -22.03
N VAL A 129 5.85 -18.09 -22.24
CA VAL A 129 6.73 -18.11 -23.41
C VAL A 129 5.88 -18.13 -24.68
N GLY A 130 5.92 -17.04 -25.46
CA GLY A 130 5.03 -16.81 -26.61
C GLY A 130 4.13 -15.57 -26.48
N GLY A 131 4.10 -14.94 -25.30
CA GLY A 131 3.48 -13.63 -25.09
C GLY A 131 2.01 -13.66 -24.69
N PHE A 132 1.44 -14.86 -24.44
CA PHE A 132 0.08 -14.97 -23.91
C PHE A 132 0.02 -14.40 -22.50
N ARG A 133 -1.00 -13.60 -22.21
CA ARG A 133 -1.19 -12.99 -20.89
C ARG A 133 -2.53 -13.36 -20.28
N THR A 134 -2.53 -13.79 -19.04
CA THR A 134 -3.74 -14.11 -18.28
C THR A 134 -3.83 -13.17 -17.09
N ALA A 135 -4.90 -12.38 -17.01
CA ALA A 135 -5.10 -11.50 -15.86
C ALA A 135 -5.37 -12.31 -14.60
N PHE A 136 -4.80 -11.87 -13.48
CA PHE A 136 -5.11 -12.37 -12.15
C PHE A 136 -5.45 -11.21 -11.22
N LEU A 137 -6.16 -11.52 -10.15
CA LEU A 137 -6.28 -10.65 -8.98
C LEU A 137 -6.36 -11.47 -7.69
N PHE A 138 -5.96 -10.88 -6.58
CA PHE A 138 -6.08 -11.50 -5.28
C PHE A 138 -6.29 -10.46 -4.18
N ARG A 139 -6.79 -10.92 -3.04
CA ARG A 139 -6.92 -10.15 -1.81
C ARG A 139 -6.10 -10.79 -0.71
N TYR A 140 -5.32 -9.99 -0.01
CA TYR A 140 -4.32 -10.44 0.96
C TYR A 140 -4.39 -9.61 2.23
N ASP A 141 -4.52 -10.30 3.37
CA ASP A 141 -4.31 -9.76 4.71
C ASP A 141 -2.82 -9.79 5.01
N TYR A 142 -2.19 -8.62 4.94
CA TYR A 142 -0.77 -8.49 5.22
C TYR A 142 -0.44 -8.46 6.72
N GLN A 143 -1.44 -8.26 7.59
CA GLN A 143 -1.25 -8.21 9.03
C GLN A 143 -1.23 -9.61 9.62
N THR A 144 -2.12 -10.49 9.15
CA THR A 144 -2.18 -11.89 9.58
C THR A 144 -1.48 -12.85 8.64
N ASP A 145 -0.86 -12.34 7.57
CA ASP A 145 -0.27 -13.12 6.48
C ASP A 145 -1.25 -14.16 5.90
N GLN A 146 -2.44 -13.73 5.49
CA GLN A 146 -3.48 -14.60 4.92
C GLN A 146 -3.86 -14.18 3.51
N LEU A 147 -3.70 -15.09 2.54
CA LEU A 147 -4.32 -14.94 1.22
C LEU A 147 -5.82 -15.19 1.35
N LEU A 148 -6.64 -14.14 1.31
CA LEU A 148 -8.09 -14.28 1.51
C LEU A 148 -8.76 -14.98 0.32
N TRP A 149 -8.35 -14.63 -0.90
CA TRP A 149 -8.71 -15.32 -2.12
C TRP A 149 -7.80 -14.90 -3.28
N SER A 150 -7.66 -15.76 -4.28
CA SER A 150 -7.09 -15.40 -5.58
C SER A 150 -8.03 -15.82 -6.72
N ARG A 151 -7.85 -15.17 -7.87
CA ARG A 151 -8.57 -15.42 -9.13
C ARG A 151 -7.69 -15.18 -10.33
N SER A 152 -7.91 -15.98 -11.35
CA SER A 152 -7.37 -15.79 -12.68
C SER A 152 -8.49 -15.85 -13.71
N VAL A 153 -8.35 -15.11 -14.80
CA VAL A 153 -9.25 -15.26 -15.94
C VAL A 153 -9.05 -16.67 -16.50
N THR A 154 -10.12 -17.46 -16.59
CA THR A 154 -10.02 -18.81 -17.13
C THR A 154 -9.38 -18.75 -18.51
N THR A 155 -8.37 -19.58 -18.75
CA THR A 155 -7.67 -19.63 -20.04
C THR A 155 -8.64 -20.11 -21.10
N ASP A 156 -9.26 -19.18 -21.81
CA ASP A 156 -9.97 -19.46 -23.04
C ASP A 156 -8.90 -19.69 -24.12
N PRO A 157 -8.85 -20.87 -24.78
CA PRO A 157 -7.90 -21.13 -25.85
C PRO A 157 -8.05 -20.17 -27.04
N THR A 158 -9.12 -19.38 -27.08
CA THR A 158 -9.34 -18.31 -28.07
C THR A 158 -8.84 -16.93 -27.61
N MET A 159 -8.18 -16.81 -26.46
CA MET A 159 -7.69 -15.55 -25.91
C MET A 159 -6.17 -15.44 -25.93
N ASN A 160 -5.67 -14.35 -26.52
CA ASN A 160 -4.24 -14.02 -26.57
C ASN A 160 -3.79 -13.31 -25.30
N ARG A 161 -4.58 -12.31 -24.87
CA ARG A 161 -4.25 -11.47 -23.71
C ARG A 161 -5.51 -11.11 -22.93
N SER A 162 -5.40 -11.21 -21.62
CA SER A 162 -6.27 -10.55 -20.65
C SER A 162 -5.37 -9.80 -19.67
N ALA A 163 -5.76 -8.57 -19.33
CA ALA A 163 -5.04 -7.77 -18.33
C ALA A 163 -6.04 -6.94 -17.53
N ILE A 164 -5.83 -6.88 -16.21
CA ILE A 164 -6.44 -5.88 -15.33
C ILE A 164 -5.39 -4.81 -15.07
N THR A 165 -5.66 -3.58 -15.48
CA THR A 165 -4.71 -2.46 -15.41
C THR A 165 -4.93 -1.58 -14.18
N LYS A 166 -6.14 -1.57 -13.62
CA LYS A 166 -6.46 -0.84 -12.38
C LYS A 166 -7.68 -1.41 -11.68
N VAL A 167 -7.66 -1.40 -10.35
CA VAL A 167 -8.77 -1.83 -9.48
C VAL A 167 -9.20 -0.66 -8.59
N PHE A 168 -10.49 -0.63 -8.25
CA PHE A 168 -11.14 0.37 -7.41
C PHE A 168 -12.11 -0.32 -6.47
N GLU A 169 -12.29 0.24 -5.27
CA GLU A 169 -13.49 -0.06 -4.49
C GLU A 169 -14.72 0.54 -5.19
N SER A 170 -15.82 -0.21 -5.18
CA SER A 170 -17.07 0.25 -5.78
C SER A 170 -17.67 1.39 -4.93
N PRO A 171 -17.95 2.57 -5.51
CA PRO A 171 -18.61 3.67 -4.80
C PRO A 171 -20.07 3.39 -4.45
N THR A 172 -20.63 2.29 -4.97
CA THR A 172 -22.06 1.97 -4.84
C THR A 172 -22.35 0.78 -3.93
N ASN A 173 -21.32 0.03 -3.55
CA ASN A 173 -21.44 -1.15 -2.69
C ASN A 173 -20.04 -1.53 -2.16
N SER A 174 -19.84 -1.47 -0.85
CA SER A 174 -18.56 -1.76 -0.19
C SER A 174 -18.09 -3.21 -0.35
N ASN A 175 -19.00 -4.14 -0.67
CA ASN A 175 -18.67 -5.54 -0.93
C ASN A 175 -18.28 -5.80 -2.38
N HIS A 176 -18.20 -4.78 -3.24
CA HIS A 176 -17.83 -4.93 -4.65
C HIS A 176 -16.54 -4.18 -4.98
N LEU A 177 -15.79 -4.74 -5.93
CA LEU A 177 -14.68 -4.08 -6.60
C LEU A 177 -15.06 -3.79 -8.04
N TRP A 178 -14.55 -2.69 -8.57
CA TRP A 178 -14.56 -2.38 -9.99
C TRP A 178 -13.15 -2.49 -10.54
N ALA A 179 -12.99 -3.08 -11.73
CA ALA A 179 -11.69 -3.15 -12.38
C ALA A 179 -11.80 -2.80 -13.87
N ILE A 180 -10.71 -2.30 -14.43
CA ILE A 180 -10.59 -1.99 -15.85
C ILE A 180 -9.39 -2.69 -16.46
N GLY A 181 -9.42 -2.84 -17.78
CA GLY A 181 -8.27 -3.38 -18.49
C GLY A 181 -8.56 -3.66 -19.95
N GLN A 182 -8.09 -4.81 -20.41
CA GLN A 182 -8.10 -5.19 -21.82
C GLN A 182 -8.29 -6.69 -21.98
N THR A 183 -9.04 -7.08 -23.01
CA THR A 183 -9.12 -8.44 -23.53
C THR A 183 -8.77 -8.45 -25.01
N TRP A 184 -7.92 -9.38 -25.44
CA TRP A 184 -7.49 -9.53 -26.82
C TRP A 184 -7.66 -11.01 -27.27
N PRO A 185 -8.62 -11.28 -28.17
CA PRO A 185 -8.78 -12.60 -28.78
C PRO A 185 -7.61 -13.04 -29.68
N ASN A 186 -7.40 -14.35 -29.80
CA ASN A 186 -6.38 -14.98 -30.63
C ASN A 186 -6.61 -14.75 -32.12
N GLY A 187 -5.54 -14.40 -32.83
CA GLY A 187 -5.55 -14.30 -34.29
C GLY A 187 -6.37 -13.12 -34.85
N THR A 188 -6.71 -12.13 -34.02
CA THR A 188 -7.43 -10.93 -34.44
C THR A 188 -6.63 -9.68 -34.12
N ASP A 189 -6.73 -8.62 -34.93
CA ASP A 189 -6.19 -7.30 -34.59
C ASP A 189 -7.19 -6.45 -33.78
N ASN A 190 -8.21 -7.09 -33.23
CA ASN A 190 -9.25 -6.48 -32.41
C ASN A 190 -9.00 -6.85 -30.94
N CYS A 191 -9.16 -5.89 -30.05
CA CYS A 191 -9.09 -6.09 -28.62
C CYS A 191 -10.05 -5.12 -27.95
N ASP A 192 -10.65 -5.51 -26.83
CA ASP A 192 -11.67 -4.72 -26.18
C ASP A 192 -11.14 -4.13 -24.87
N ALA A 193 -11.50 -2.87 -24.61
CA ALA A 193 -11.38 -2.30 -23.29
C ALA A 193 -12.43 -2.97 -22.38
N THR A 194 -12.09 -3.23 -21.12
CA THR A 194 -12.99 -3.99 -20.24
C THR A 194 -13.31 -3.24 -18.96
N PHE A 195 -14.51 -3.50 -18.45
CA PHE A 195 -14.96 -3.12 -17.12
C PHE A 195 -15.52 -4.35 -16.40
N TRP A 196 -15.00 -4.61 -15.20
CA TRP A 196 -15.31 -5.78 -14.39
C TRP A 196 -15.97 -5.32 -13.09
N LYS A 197 -16.96 -6.08 -12.64
CA LYS A 197 -17.43 -6.04 -11.25
C LYS A 197 -17.12 -7.38 -10.61
N ILE A 198 -16.55 -7.30 -9.42
CA ILE A 198 -16.05 -8.45 -8.69
C ILE A 198 -16.59 -8.35 -7.27
N ASN A 199 -16.99 -9.49 -6.69
CA ASN A 199 -17.35 -9.56 -5.28
C ASN A 199 -16.05 -9.48 -4.45
N LYS A 200 -15.94 -8.48 -3.58
CA LYS A 200 -14.77 -8.23 -2.72
C LYS A 200 -14.56 -9.35 -1.69
N LEU A 201 -15.65 -10.00 -1.26
CA LEU A 201 -15.61 -10.99 -0.18
C LEU A 201 -14.96 -12.30 -0.61
N ASP A 202 -15.26 -12.75 -1.83
CA ASP A 202 -14.80 -14.05 -2.30
C ASP A 202 -13.99 -13.99 -3.60
N GLY A 203 -13.96 -12.85 -4.32
CA GLY A 203 -13.30 -12.69 -5.61
C GLY A 203 -14.15 -13.09 -6.83
N SER A 204 -15.40 -13.55 -6.65
CA SER A 204 -16.23 -14.01 -7.76
C SER A 204 -16.60 -12.90 -8.75
N GLN A 205 -16.61 -13.23 -10.04
CA GLN A 205 -17.05 -12.31 -11.08
C GLN A 205 -18.56 -12.08 -11.00
N LEU A 206 -18.96 -10.82 -10.83
CA LEU A 206 -20.37 -10.42 -10.86
C LEU A 206 -20.84 -10.05 -12.28
N SER A 207 -19.99 -9.32 -13.01
CA SER A 207 -20.25 -8.96 -14.41
C SER A 207 -18.97 -8.50 -15.09
N ILE A 208 -18.89 -8.68 -16.41
CA ILE A 208 -17.89 -8.07 -17.28
C ILE A 208 -18.60 -7.37 -18.44
N THR A 209 -18.10 -6.21 -18.83
CA THR A 209 -18.55 -5.47 -20.01
C THR A 209 -17.33 -5.14 -20.87
N ASN A 210 -17.34 -5.60 -22.12
CA ASN A 210 -16.41 -5.17 -23.15
C ASN A 210 -16.95 -3.88 -23.76
N ILE A 211 -16.06 -2.91 -23.95
CA ILE A 211 -16.33 -1.60 -24.53
C ILE A 211 -15.36 -1.45 -25.70
N ASN A 212 -15.91 -1.48 -26.91
CA ASN A 212 -15.17 -1.41 -28.17
C ASN A 212 -15.66 -0.20 -28.97
N HIS A 213 -14.78 0.52 -29.65
CA HIS A 213 -15.17 1.51 -30.64
C HIS A 213 -15.13 0.94 -32.05
N PHE A 214 -13.98 0.46 -32.57
CA PHE A 214 -13.87 -0.29 -33.85
C PHE A 214 -12.58 -1.09 -34.04
N GLY A 215 -11.70 -1.22 -33.04
CA GLY A 215 -10.41 -1.86 -33.22
C GLY A 215 -9.81 -2.33 -31.90
N CYS A 216 -8.48 -2.25 -31.77
CA CYS A 216 -7.82 -2.66 -30.52
C CYS A 216 -7.87 -1.55 -29.47
N ASP A 217 -8.83 -1.65 -28.56
CA ASP A 217 -9.12 -0.70 -27.49
C ASP A 217 -8.62 -1.20 -26.12
N ASN A 218 -8.29 -0.27 -25.23
CA ASN A 218 -7.94 -0.58 -23.84
C ASN A 218 -8.27 0.56 -22.88
N PHE A 219 -8.33 0.21 -21.59
CA PHE A 219 -8.20 1.18 -20.50
C PHE A 219 -6.90 0.94 -19.73
N LEU A 220 -6.14 2.01 -19.50
CA LEU A 220 -4.85 1.99 -18.79
C LEU A 220 -4.92 2.70 -17.44
N GLY A 221 -5.93 3.54 -17.22
CA GLY A 221 -6.13 4.23 -15.96
C GLY A 221 -7.55 4.74 -15.79
N GLY A 222 -7.87 5.19 -14.58
CA GLY A 222 -9.19 5.70 -14.28
C GLY A 222 -9.29 6.28 -12.87
N THR A 223 -10.45 6.86 -12.59
CA THR A 223 -10.82 7.48 -11.32
C THR A 223 -12.32 7.42 -11.11
N ILE A 224 -12.76 7.37 -9.84
CA ILE A 224 -14.17 7.33 -9.47
C ILE A 224 -14.68 8.76 -9.24
N VAL A 225 -15.85 9.07 -9.78
CA VAL A 225 -16.55 10.35 -9.54
C VAL A 225 -18.02 10.08 -9.26
N GLY A 226 -18.43 10.29 -8.00
CA GLY A 226 -19.75 9.88 -7.52
C GLY A 226 -19.97 8.39 -7.79
N ASN A 227 -21.08 8.05 -8.47
CA ASN A 227 -21.44 6.65 -8.77
C ASN A 227 -20.99 6.21 -10.18
N SER A 228 -20.01 6.89 -10.77
CA SER A 228 -19.49 6.61 -12.11
C SER A 228 -17.98 6.39 -12.07
N LEU A 229 -17.51 5.50 -12.92
CA LEU A 229 -16.09 5.36 -13.23
C LEU A 229 -15.77 6.20 -14.46
N TYR A 230 -14.65 6.92 -14.40
CA TYR A 230 -14.05 7.57 -15.57
C TYR A 230 -12.79 6.78 -15.90
N ALA A 231 -12.75 6.20 -17.09
CA ALA A 231 -11.62 5.42 -17.58
C ALA A 231 -10.93 6.14 -18.74
N THR A 232 -9.62 5.99 -18.84
CA THR A 232 -8.80 6.48 -19.95
C THR A 232 -7.90 5.38 -20.46
N GLY A 233 -7.53 5.48 -21.72
CA GLY A 233 -6.72 4.50 -22.42
C GLY A 233 -6.65 4.90 -23.88
N GLN A 234 -6.47 3.90 -24.73
CA GLN A 234 -6.32 4.08 -26.16
C GLN A 234 -7.45 3.38 -26.90
N PHE A 235 -8.16 4.13 -27.74
CA PHE A 235 -9.17 3.60 -28.64
C PHE A 235 -8.70 3.71 -30.10
N SER A 236 -9.05 2.73 -30.93
CA SER A 236 -8.62 2.61 -32.32
C SER A 236 -9.76 2.90 -33.30
N GLY A 237 -9.44 3.55 -34.42
CA GLY A 237 -10.41 3.81 -35.50
C GLY A 237 -10.76 2.60 -36.35
N ALA A 238 -9.88 1.61 -36.41
CA ALA A 238 -10.13 0.32 -37.06
C ALA A 238 -9.17 -0.76 -36.49
N PRO A 239 -9.40 -2.06 -36.79
CA PRO A 239 -8.49 -3.12 -36.38
C PRO A 239 -7.13 -2.98 -37.08
N GLY A 240 -6.04 -3.23 -36.37
CA GLY A 240 -4.68 -3.24 -36.93
C GLY A 240 -4.09 -1.88 -37.30
N THR A 241 -4.81 -0.77 -37.09
CA THR A 241 -4.27 0.57 -37.35
C THR A 241 -3.30 0.98 -36.26
N SER A 242 -2.15 1.53 -36.66
CA SER A 242 -1.15 2.09 -35.75
C SER A 242 -1.13 3.62 -35.74
N ASP A 243 -1.91 4.25 -36.61
CA ASP A 243 -1.88 5.69 -36.91
C ASP A 243 -3.23 6.38 -36.63
N LYS A 244 -4.21 5.62 -36.12
CA LYS A 244 -5.55 6.08 -35.70
C LYS A 244 -5.86 5.73 -34.24
N LEU A 245 -4.87 5.92 -33.37
CA LEU A 245 -5.02 5.65 -31.94
C LEU A 245 -5.33 6.94 -31.18
N ARG A 246 -6.37 6.95 -30.36
CA ARG A 246 -6.79 8.11 -29.57
C ARG A 246 -6.75 7.85 -28.09
N ALA A 247 -6.19 8.80 -27.36
CA ALA A 247 -6.43 8.93 -25.94
C ALA A 247 -7.88 9.35 -25.74
N VAL A 248 -8.63 8.53 -25.00
CA VAL A 248 -10.05 8.77 -24.74
C VAL A 248 -10.33 8.90 -23.26
N MET A 249 -11.48 9.50 -22.95
CA MET A 249 -12.11 9.38 -21.64
C MET A 249 -13.51 8.76 -21.82
N THR A 250 -13.79 7.72 -21.06
CA THR A 250 -15.08 7.03 -21.05
C THR A 250 -15.69 7.13 -19.66
N ARG A 251 -16.93 7.63 -19.57
CA ARG A 251 -17.70 7.58 -18.33
C ARG A 251 -18.57 6.33 -18.33
N ILE A 252 -18.42 5.50 -17.30
CA ILE A 252 -19.07 4.20 -17.17
C ILE A 252 -20.01 4.23 -15.97
N LYS A 253 -21.25 3.76 -16.15
CA LYS A 253 -22.21 3.62 -15.05
C LYS A 253 -21.83 2.47 -14.14
N ALA A 254 -22.33 2.48 -12.91
CA ALA A 254 -22.31 1.31 -12.03
C ALA A 254 -22.92 0.03 -12.64
N SER A 255 -23.70 0.12 -13.73
CA SER A 255 -24.18 -1.05 -14.46
C SER A 255 -23.11 -1.70 -15.34
N GLY A 256 -22.04 -1.00 -15.71
CA GLY A 256 -21.05 -1.38 -16.72
C GLY A 256 -21.27 -0.71 -18.07
N ALA A 257 -22.44 -0.09 -18.30
CA ALA A 257 -22.75 0.57 -19.57
C ALA A 257 -21.98 1.90 -19.71
N PRO A 258 -21.31 2.15 -20.86
CA PRO A 258 -20.74 3.46 -21.15
C PRO A 258 -21.86 4.51 -21.28
N GLN A 259 -21.67 5.68 -20.68
CA GLN A 259 -22.54 6.85 -20.83
C GLN A 259 -22.12 7.68 -22.03
N TRP A 260 -20.81 7.82 -22.21
CA TRP A 260 -20.17 8.50 -23.33
C TRP A 260 -18.69 8.10 -23.35
N THR A 261 -18.09 8.16 -24.53
CA THR A 261 -16.65 8.13 -24.76
C THR A 261 -16.29 9.36 -25.57
N ARG A 262 -15.19 10.03 -25.23
CA ARG A 262 -14.76 11.26 -25.89
C ARG A 262 -13.26 11.26 -26.16
N SER A 263 -12.89 11.72 -27.35
CA SER A 263 -11.52 12.16 -27.68
C SER A 263 -11.45 13.67 -27.56
N TYR A 264 -10.35 14.20 -26.99
CA TYR A 264 -10.17 15.64 -26.77
C TYR A 264 -8.90 16.24 -27.38
N LEU A 265 -8.04 15.39 -27.96
CA LEU A 265 -6.74 15.83 -28.46
C LEU A 265 -6.69 15.91 -29.98
N SER A 266 -7.35 14.96 -30.66
CA SER A 266 -7.34 14.86 -32.12
C SER A 266 -8.59 14.11 -32.60
N PRO A 267 -9.23 14.54 -33.70
CA PRO A 267 -10.36 13.81 -34.28
C PRO A 267 -9.92 12.44 -34.80
N MET A 268 -10.83 11.46 -34.84
CA MET A 268 -10.55 10.12 -35.38
C MET A 268 -10.11 10.10 -36.84
N THR A 269 -10.42 11.15 -37.62
CA THR A 269 -10.01 11.26 -39.03
C THR A 269 -8.53 11.55 -39.21
N ASP A 270 -7.92 12.25 -38.26
CA ASP A 270 -6.52 12.70 -38.38
C ASP A 270 -5.56 11.53 -38.15
N THR A 271 -4.30 11.69 -38.54
CA THR A 271 -3.26 10.74 -38.14
C THR A 271 -2.79 11.13 -36.75
N ALA A 272 -2.82 10.19 -35.80
CA ALA A 272 -2.33 10.41 -34.45
C ALA A 272 -2.19 9.07 -33.72
N ARG A 273 -1.26 9.02 -32.78
CA ARG A 273 -1.08 7.90 -31.88
C ARG A 273 -0.99 8.37 -30.43
N LEU A 274 -2.13 8.37 -29.75
CA LEU A 274 -2.25 8.95 -28.42
C LEU A 274 -2.70 7.91 -27.40
N PHE A 275 -2.06 7.88 -26.22
CA PHE A 275 -2.35 6.94 -25.14
C PHE A 275 -2.69 7.69 -23.86
N GLY A 276 -3.94 7.62 -23.40
CA GLY A 276 -4.31 8.10 -22.08
C GLY A 276 -3.81 7.13 -21.00
N LYS A 277 -3.14 7.64 -19.95
CA LYS A 277 -2.47 6.80 -18.95
C LYS A 277 -3.12 6.83 -17.58
N ARG A 278 -3.49 8.01 -17.07
CA ARG A 278 -4.22 8.14 -15.80
C ARG A 278 -5.22 9.28 -15.81
N LEU A 279 -6.15 9.17 -14.86
CA LEU A 279 -7.08 10.22 -14.47
C LEU A 279 -6.99 10.42 -12.96
N THR A 280 -7.16 11.67 -12.52
CA THR A 280 -7.38 12.03 -11.12
C THR A 280 -8.42 13.14 -11.03
N THR A 281 -9.02 13.32 -9.86
CA THR A 281 -10.08 14.32 -9.64
C THR A 281 -9.80 15.17 -8.41
N VAL A 282 -10.18 16.44 -8.49
CA VAL A 282 -10.13 17.39 -7.37
C VAL A 282 -11.41 18.23 -7.43
N GLY A 283 -12.32 17.97 -6.49
CA GLY A 283 -13.67 18.56 -6.51
C GLY A 283 -14.41 18.24 -7.81
N ASN A 284 -14.91 19.28 -8.50
CA ASN A 284 -15.66 19.11 -9.76
C ASN A 284 -14.77 19.11 -11.01
N LYS A 285 -13.45 18.97 -10.85
CA LYS A 285 -12.49 18.91 -11.94
C LYS A 285 -11.94 17.50 -12.10
N ILE A 286 -11.70 17.14 -13.35
CA ILE A 286 -10.98 15.93 -13.74
C ILE A 286 -9.73 16.35 -14.50
N TYR A 287 -8.65 15.65 -14.21
CA TYR A 287 -7.34 15.85 -14.80
C TYR A 287 -6.87 14.52 -15.36
N GLY A 288 -6.18 14.56 -16.48
CA GLY A 288 -5.59 13.38 -17.07
C GLY A 288 -4.30 13.70 -17.78
N PHE A 289 -3.52 12.65 -17.99
CA PHE A 289 -2.29 12.74 -18.74
C PHE A 289 -2.09 11.49 -19.59
N GLY A 290 -1.17 11.63 -20.52
CA GLY A 290 -0.68 10.54 -21.34
C GLY A 290 0.48 11.00 -22.18
N TYR A 291 0.77 10.22 -23.21
CA TYR A 291 1.79 10.55 -24.18
C TYR A 291 1.35 10.08 -25.56
N GLY A 292 2.02 10.57 -26.57
CA GLY A 292 1.84 10.07 -27.91
C GLY A 292 2.31 11.05 -28.96
N ASP A 293 2.21 10.58 -30.20
CA ASP A 293 2.56 11.34 -31.36
C ASP A 293 1.29 11.96 -31.98
N LEU A 294 1.26 13.28 -32.10
CA LEU A 294 0.12 14.01 -32.65
C LEU A 294 0.02 13.92 -34.17
N ASP A 295 1.12 13.69 -34.88
CA ASP A 295 1.11 13.51 -36.34
C ASP A 295 1.13 12.03 -36.75
N GLY A 296 1.41 11.15 -35.79
CA GLY A 296 1.34 9.69 -35.88
C GLY A 296 2.34 9.09 -36.86
N THR A 297 3.43 9.81 -37.16
CA THR A 297 4.52 9.39 -38.04
C THR A 297 5.64 8.62 -37.32
N SER A 298 5.69 8.69 -35.99
CA SER A 298 6.73 8.09 -35.15
C SER A 298 6.20 7.13 -34.09
N ASN A 299 7.04 6.15 -33.74
CA ASN A 299 6.78 5.20 -32.66
C ASN A 299 7.53 5.55 -31.37
N SER A 300 8.48 6.49 -31.45
CA SER A 300 9.42 6.85 -30.40
C SER A 300 9.43 8.34 -30.12
N ASP A 301 9.33 9.18 -31.16
CA ASP A 301 9.19 10.63 -31.02
C ASP A 301 7.74 10.93 -30.59
N VAL A 302 7.55 11.14 -29.30
CA VAL A 302 6.22 11.28 -28.67
C VAL A 302 6.26 12.39 -27.64
N ASP A 303 5.20 13.19 -27.60
CA ASP A 303 5.05 14.25 -26.61
C ASP A 303 4.20 13.79 -25.43
N LEU A 304 4.44 14.39 -24.27
CA LEU A 304 3.53 14.29 -23.14
C LEU A 304 2.34 15.22 -23.33
N PHE A 305 1.16 14.81 -22.88
CA PHE A 305 0.01 15.70 -22.81
C PHE A 305 -0.64 15.68 -21.43
N PHE A 306 -1.16 16.83 -21.05
CA PHE A 306 -2.01 17.03 -19.88
C PHE A 306 -3.32 17.66 -20.32
N PHE A 307 -4.41 17.15 -19.77
CA PHE A 307 -5.72 17.67 -20.04
C PHE A 307 -6.50 17.87 -18.75
N ARG A 308 -7.35 18.89 -18.76
CA ARG A 308 -8.23 19.22 -17.64
C ARG A 308 -9.62 19.61 -18.11
N GLY A 309 -10.58 19.28 -17.26
CA GLY A 309 -11.97 19.54 -17.55
C GLY A 309 -12.85 19.40 -16.32
N SER A 310 -14.14 19.45 -16.57
CA SER A 310 -15.18 19.22 -15.58
C SER A 310 -15.50 17.73 -15.47
N THR A 311 -15.97 17.32 -14.29
CA THR A 311 -16.54 15.98 -14.10
C THR A 311 -17.79 15.75 -14.95
N SER A 312 -18.43 16.78 -15.52
CA SER A 312 -19.46 16.58 -16.56
C SER A 312 -18.91 16.11 -17.92
N GLY A 313 -17.59 16.08 -18.11
CA GLY A 313 -16.94 15.67 -19.35
C GLY A 313 -16.69 16.81 -20.33
N ASN A 314 -16.77 18.07 -19.90
CA ASN A 314 -16.40 19.21 -20.75
C ASN A 314 -14.99 19.66 -20.41
N MET A 315 -14.14 19.75 -21.44
CA MET A 315 -12.74 20.15 -21.29
C MET A 315 -12.58 21.66 -21.22
N ASP A 316 -11.57 22.12 -20.48
CA ASP A 316 -11.26 23.55 -20.32
C ASP A 316 -9.77 23.88 -20.49
N GLY A 317 -8.95 22.89 -20.83
CA GLY A 317 -7.56 23.12 -21.22
C GLY A 317 -6.81 21.84 -21.55
N VAL A 318 -5.88 21.97 -22.49
CA VAL A 318 -4.93 20.93 -22.90
C VAL A 318 -3.57 21.59 -23.08
N ARG A 319 -2.52 20.91 -22.60
CA ARG A 319 -1.13 21.28 -22.79
C ARG A 319 -0.33 20.08 -23.27
N TYR A 320 0.64 20.36 -24.13
CA TYR A 320 1.68 19.42 -24.53
C TYR A 320 3.01 19.82 -23.88
N TYR A 321 3.81 18.81 -23.53
CA TYR A 321 5.15 19.00 -22.98
C TYR A 321 6.13 18.15 -23.75
N ASP A 322 7.26 18.77 -24.06
CA ASP A 322 8.38 18.21 -24.80
C ASP A 322 9.64 18.41 -23.94
N ILE A 323 10.37 17.32 -23.65
CA ILE A 323 11.63 17.40 -22.90
C ILE A 323 12.73 17.66 -23.92
N VAL A 324 13.27 18.88 -23.90
CA VAL A 324 14.19 19.33 -24.95
C VAL A 324 15.40 18.40 -25.09
N GLY A 325 15.50 17.77 -26.25
CA GLY A 325 16.60 16.88 -26.61
C GLY A 325 16.37 15.41 -26.27
N ALA A 326 15.24 15.06 -25.65
CA ALA A 326 14.85 13.66 -25.52
C ALA A 326 14.35 13.13 -26.87
N GLU A 327 14.53 11.83 -27.07
CA GLU A 327 14.14 11.11 -28.30
C GLU A 327 12.79 10.37 -28.12
N ASN A 328 12.31 10.28 -26.88
CA ASN A 328 11.11 9.57 -26.46
C ASN A 328 10.79 9.91 -25.00
N GLU A 329 9.54 10.26 -24.70
CA GLU A 329 9.08 10.59 -23.36
C GLU A 329 7.74 9.95 -23.03
N ARG A 330 7.69 9.20 -21.92
CA ARG A 330 6.50 8.45 -21.53
C ARG A 330 6.16 8.68 -20.08
N ALA A 331 5.03 9.32 -19.83
CA ALA A 331 4.47 9.44 -18.49
C ALA A 331 3.81 8.13 -18.03
N ASN A 332 4.04 7.75 -16.78
CA ASN A 332 3.52 6.51 -16.18
C ASN A 332 2.54 6.77 -15.04
N GLU A 333 2.80 7.74 -14.16
CA GLU A 333 1.95 8.05 -13.01
C GLU A 333 1.80 9.56 -12.77
N ILE A 334 0.72 9.95 -12.09
CA ILE A 334 0.52 11.33 -11.60
C ILE A 334 0.14 11.30 -10.12
N TYR A 335 0.76 12.20 -9.37
CA TYR A 335 0.37 12.45 -7.99
C TYR A 335 -0.13 13.89 -7.85
N PHE A 336 -1.30 14.06 -7.26
CA PHE A 336 -1.82 15.39 -6.92
C PHE A 336 -1.30 15.77 -5.54
N GLY A 337 -0.39 16.75 -5.50
CA GLY A 337 0.11 17.34 -4.25
C GLY A 337 -0.43 18.75 -4.05
N ASN A 338 0.04 19.43 -3.01
CA ASN A 338 -0.39 20.79 -2.65
C ASN A 338 -0.42 21.74 -3.85
N ASN A 339 -1.62 22.07 -4.35
CA ASN A 339 -1.89 23.01 -5.45
C ASN A 339 -1.27 22.66 -6.83
N GLY A 340 -0.99 21.39 -7.12
CA GLY A 340 -0.40 21.01 -8.39
C GLY A 340 -0.11 19.52 -8.55
N PHE A 341 0.47 19.15 -9.68
CA PHE A 341 0.70 17.76 -10.04
C PHE A 341 2.19 17.44 -10.17
N TYR A 342 2.58 16.26 -9.70
CA TYR A 342 3.83 15.61 -10.07
C TYR A 342 3.51 14.56 -11.12
N MET A 343 4.05 14.72 -12.32
CA MET A 343 4.01 13.71 -13.37
C MET A 343 5.36 12.99 -13.37
N VAL A 344 5.32 11.67 -13.32
CA VAL A 344 6.53 10.85 -13.37
C VAL A 344 6.49 9.96 -14.59
N GLY A 345 7.65 9.82 -15.24
CA GLY A 345 7.78 9.02 -16.43
C GLY A 345 9.23 8.69 -16.74
N THR A 346 9.43 8.25 -17.96
CA THR A 346 10.73 7.87 -18.51
C THR A 346 11.01 8.74 -19.72
N TYR A 347 12.27 9.10 -19.94
CA TYR A 347 12.72 9.74 -21.16
C TYR A 347 14.02 9.11 -21.66
N ASP A 348 14.16 8.97 -22.97
CA ASP A 348 15.39 8.50 -23.59
C ASP A 348 16.19 9.71 -24.11
N MET A 349 17.47 9.84 -23.77
CA MET A 349 18.35 10.94 -24.20
C MET A 349 19.77 10.42 -24.37
N ASP A 350 20.43 10.78 -25.47
CA ASP A 350 21.79 10.34 -25.81
C ASP A 350 21.98 8.80 -25.75
N GLY A 351 20.93 8.05 -26.08
CA GLY A 351 20.93 6.58 -26.07
C GLY A 351 20.77 5.93 -24.69
N GLN A 352 20.46 6.71 -23.64
CA GLN A 352 20.22 6.22 -22.29
C GLN A 352 18.79 6.50 -21.83
N ARG A 353 18.17 5.50 -21.19
CA ARG A 353 16.82 5.64 -20.62
C ARG A 353 16.90 6.14 -19.18
N ASN A 354 16.25 7.25 -18.90
CA ASN A 354 16.26 7.90 -17.59
C ASN A 354 14.84 8.18 -17.09
N VAL A 355 14.70 8.57 -15.82
CA VAL A 355 13.40 8.92 -15.22
C VAL A 355 13.24 10.43 -15.13
N PHE A 356 12.07 10.97 -15.44
CA PHE A 356 11.75 12.37 -15.13
C PHE A 356 10.69 12.49 -14.05
N VAL A 357 10.77 13.58 -13.28
CA VAL A 357 9.66 14.12 -12.49
C VAL A 357 9.41 15.55 -12.96
N LEU A 358 8.19 15.82 -13.41
CA LEU A 358 7.71 17.12 -13.84
C LEU A 358 6.70 17.65 -12.82
N ARG A 359 7.01 18.77 -12.18
CA ARG A 359 6.08 19.47 -11.30
C ARG A 359 5.37 20.59 -12.03
N THR A 360 4.04 20.58 -11.92
CA THR A 360 3.17 21.62 -12.47
C THR A 360 2.30 22.24 -11.39
N ASN A 361 1.81 23.45 -11.65
CA ASN A 361 0.69 24.03 -10.91
C ASN A 361 -0.65 23.38 -11.32
N GLY A 362 -1.74 23.70 -10.62
CA GLY A 362 -3.07 23.14 -10.92
C GLY A 362 -3.64 23.40 -12.34
N SER A 363 -3.01 24.29 -13.11
CA SER A 363 -3.36 24.56 -14.52
C SER A 363 -2.45 23.87 -15.54
N GLY A 364 -1.45 23.10 -15.10
CA GLY A 364 -0.46 22.46 -15.96
C GLY A 364 0.70 23.39 -16.36
N GLY A 365 0.85 24.56 -15.72
CA GLY A 365 2.05 25.37 -15.91
C GLY A 365 3.24 24.73 -15.18
N ILE A 366 4.38 24.60 -15.87
CA ILE A 366 5.61 24.02 -15.30
C ILE A 366 6.11 24.88 -14.14
N GLN A 367 6.47 24.24 -13.03
CA GLN A 367 7.19 24.85 -11.91
C GLN A 367 8.66 24.45 -11.92
N TRP A 368 8.94 23.16 -12.15
CA TRP A 368 10.28 22.62 -12.35
C TRP A 368 10.19 21.24 -13.01
N ALA A 369 11.28 20.77 -13.60
CA ALA A 369 11.43 19.42 -14.14
C ALA A 369 12.82 18.89 -13.82
N LYS A 370 12.89 17.65 -13.34
CA LYS A 370 14.13 16.97 -12.97
C LYS A 370 14.23 15.62 -13.68
N GLY A 371 15.41 15.30 -14.19
CA GLY A 371 15.78 14.00 -14.72
C GLY A 371 16.62 13.26 -13.69
N PHE A 372 16.51 11.94 -13.66
CA PHE A 372 17.18 11.06 -12.73
C PHE A 372 17.71 9.87 -13.52
N GLY A 373 19.04 9.71 -13.50
CA GLY A 373 19.75 8.73 -14.30
C GLY A 373 21.03 8.27 -13.62
N MET A 374 21.41 7.02 -13.84
CA MET A 374 22.60 6.40 -13.27
C MET A 374 23.48 5.79 -14.38
N GLU A 375 24.19 4.68 -14.14
CA GLU A 375 25.09 4.09 -15.15
C GLU A 375 24.34 3.25 -16.21
N GLY A 376 23.11 2.86 -15.91
CA GLY A 376 22.23 2.03 -16.72
C GLY A 376 20.93 2.73 -17.11
N ASP A 377 19.92 1.93 -17.45
CA ASP A 377 18.57 2.36 -17.80
C ASP A 377 17.67 2.37 -16.56
N GLU A 378 16.91 3.46 -16.40
CA GLU A 378 15.92 3.63 -15.32
C GLU A 378 14.48 3.77 -15.87
N GLU A 379 13.57 2.97 -15.32
CA GLU A 379 12.13 3.05 -15.61
C GLU A 379 11.32 3.42 -14.37
N SER A 380 10.55 4.50 -14.45
CA SER A 380 9.67 4.89 -13.33
C SER A 380 8.30 4.24 -13.44
N ARG A 381 7.67 4.02 -12.28
CA ARG A 381 6.39 3.30 -12.19
C ARG A 381 5.37 3.99 -11.32
N GLY A 382 5.81 4.61 -10.23
CA GLY A 382 4.91 5.38 -9.39
C GLY A 382 5.63 6.41 -8.53
N ILE A 383 4.83 7.32 -7.98
CA ILE A 383 5.26 8.35 -7.06
C ILE A 383 4.17 8.58 -6.02
N ILE A 384 4.56 8.66 -4.75
CA ILE A 384 3.67 8.91 -3.60
C ILE A 384 4.27 9.98 -2.69
N ALA A 385 3.48 10.51 -1.74
CA ALA A 385 4.03 11.38 -0.70
C ALA A 385 3.94 10.71 0.67
N VAL A 386 5.05 10.64 1.39
CA VAL A 386 5.12 10.04 2.72
C VAL A 386 5.88 11.00 3.64
N GLY A 387 5.27 11.39 4.75
CA GLY A 387 5.94 12.25 5.75
C GLY A 387 6.39 13.63 5.23
N GLY A 388 5.81 14.13 4.14
CA GLY A 388 6.20 15.40 3.52
C GLY A 388 7.31 15.29 2.45
N GLU A 389 7.83 14.09 2.21
CA GLU A 389 8.74 13.75 1.12
C GLU A 389 7.97 13.06 -0.01
N LEU A 390 8.56 13.01 -1.20
CA LEU A 390 8.07 12.21 -2.32
C LEU A 390 8.91 10.95 -2.44
N TRP A 391 8.27 9.80 -2.62
CA TRP A 391 8.96 8.55 -2.89
C TRP A 391 8.67 8.13 -4.32
N LEU A 392 9.75 8.05 -5.10
CA LEU A 392 9.76 7.63 -6.49
C LEU A 392 10.13 6.15 -6.54
N ALA A 393 9.35 5.33 -7.25
CA ALA A 393 9.62 3.92 -7.42
C ALA A 393 9.74 3.53 -8.89
N GLY A 394 10.63 2.59 -9.15
CA GLY A 394 10.91 2.12 -10.50
C GLY A 394 11.80 0.87 -10.55
N THR A 395 12.33 0.64 -11.74
CA THR A 395 13.25 -0.46 -12.05
C THR A 395 14.53 0.12 -12.65
N SER A 396 15.69 -0.45 -12.32
CA SER A 396 16.98 -0.01 -12.84
C SER A 396 17.93 -1.19 -13.01
N ASN A 397 18.81 -1.14 -14.01
CA ASN A 397 19.90 -2.12 -14.19
C ASN A 397 21.28 -1.52 -13.85
N SER A 398 21.35 -0.37 -13.19
CA SER A 398 22.59 0.37 -12.95
C SER A 398 23.60 -0.33 -12.02
N PHE A 399 23.17 -1.26 -11.16
CA PHE A 399 24.04 -1.92 -10.17
C PHE A 399 23.83 -3.44 -10.06
N SER A 400 23.17 -4.04 -11.03
CA SER A 400 23.00 -5.49 -11.12
C SER A 400 23.33 -5.99 -12.52
N GLU A 401 23.58 -7.30 -12.65
CA GLU A 401 23.71 -7.96 -13.95
C GLU A 401 22.35 -8.14 -14.65
N SER A 402 21.27 -7.74 -13.97
CA SER A 402 19.87 -7.85 -14.37
C SER A 402 19.16 -6.51 -14.08
N SER A 403 17.89 -6.52 -13.67
CA SER A 403 17.16 -5.32 -13.25
C SER A 403 16.68 -5.49 -11.82
N ASP A 404 16.78 -4.43 -11.04
CA ASP A 404 16.39 -4.38 -9.64
C ASP A 404 15.30 -3.31 -9.45
N ILE A 405 14.51 -3.46 -8.39
CA ILE A 405 13.61 -2.39 -7.95
C ILE A 405 14.47 -1.27 -7.37
N PHE A 406 14.24 -0.02 -7.74
CA PHE A 406 14.81 1.13 -7.04
C PHE A 406 13.72 2.01 -6.44
N ILE A 407 14.01 2.56 -5.26
CA ILE A 407 13.18 3.56 -4.59
C ILE A 407 14.06 4.76 -4.22
N ALA A 408 13.60 5.97 -4.54
CA ALA A 408 14.32 7.22 -4.29
C ALA A 408 13.47 8.20 -3.46
N LYS A 409 14.10 8.90 -2.52
CA LYS A 409 13.52 10.02 -1.78
C LYS A 409 13.80 11.34 -2.45
N LEU A 410 12.75 12.10 -2.69
CA LEU A 410 12.82 13.45 -3.20
C LEU A 410 12.13 14.42 -2.24
N ALA A 411 12.72 15.58 -2.02
CA ALA A 411 12.03 16.73 -1.46
C ALA A 411 10.91 17.19 -2.42
N PRO A 412 9.91 17.94 -1.93
CA PRO A 412 8.85 18.50 -2.78
C PRO A 412 9.33 19.43 -3.92
N ASN A 413 10.58 19.89 -3.87
CA ASN A 413 11.22 20.65 -4.95
C ASN A 413 11.97 19.77 -5.97
N GLY A 414 11.87 18.45 -5.86
CA GLY A 414 12.48 17.47 -6.76
C GLY A 414 13.96 17.20 -6.46
N LEU A 415 14.54 17.82 -5.44
CA LEU A 415 15.90 17.51 -5.02
C LEU A 415 15.94 16.21 -4.25
N VAL A 416 17.04 15.50 -4.40
CA VAL A 416 17.32 14.27 -3.69
C VAL A 416 17.58 14.59 -2.22
N VAL A 417 17.06 13.77 -1.31
CA VAL A 417 17.23 14.00 0.14
C VAL A 417 17.90 12.81 0.81
N PRO A 418 19.11 12.97 1.40
CA PRO A 418 19.91 14.21 1.44
C PRO A 418 20.61 14.53 0.11
N ASP A 419 20.94 15.82 -0.07
CA ASP A 419 21.71 16.38 -1.19
C ASP A 419 23.16 15.86 -1.15
N ALA A 420 23.33 14.62 -1.59
CA ALA A 420 24.57 13.86 -1.48
C ALA A 420 24.93 13.13 -2.77
N CYS A 421 24.11 13.26 -3.82
CA CYS A 421 24.26 12.50 -5.06
C CYS A 421 24.01 13.40 -6.26
N ASN A 422 24.90 13.41 -7.24
CA ASN A 422 24.68 14.10 -8.52
C ASN A 422 23.89 13.18 -9.49
N PHE A 423 22.78 12.60 -9.06
CA PHE A 423 21.95 11.76 -9.94
C PHE A 423 20.77 12.51 -10.53
N GLU A 424 20.39 13.64 -9.95
CA GLU A 424 19.42 14.55 -10.54
C GLU A 424 20.06 15.56 -11.47
N GLN A 425 19.34 15.89 -12.54
CA GLN A 425 19.67 16.98 -13.44
C GLN A 425 18.44 17.84 -13.70
N ASP A 426 18.65 19.15 -13.91
CA ASP A 426 17.59 20.02 -14.39
C ASP A 426 17.25 19.68 -15.84
N LEU A 427 15.95 19.51 -16.10
CA LEU A 427 15.44 19.33 -17.46
C LEU A 427 14.82 20.63 -17.96
N THR A 428 15.12 20.95 -19.21
CA THR A 428 14.38 21.99 -19.92
C THR A 428 13.19 21.35 -20.59
N VAL A 429 11.99 21.79 -20.25
CA VAL A 429 10.74 21.26 -20.81
C VAL A 429 9.97 22.40 -21.47
N GLN A 430 9.65 22.23 -22.74
CA GLN A 430 8.76 23.15 -23.45
C GLN A 430 7.32 22.82 -23.09
N VAL A 431 6.49 23.85 -22.95
CA VAL A 431 5.05 23.67 -22.71
C VAL A 431 4.28 24.51 -23.69
N SER A 432 3.28 23.90 -24.34
CA SER A 432 2.39 24.63 -25.24
C SER A 432 1.58 25.69 -24.49
N THR A 433 1.09 26.69 -25.21
CA THR A 433 -0.04 27.49 -24.71
C THR A 433 -1.23 26.60 -24.45
N ASP A 434 -2.15 27.05 -23.60
CA ASP A 434 -3.40 26.34 -23.38
C ASP A 434 -4.21 26.31 -24.68
N LEU A 435 -4.46 25.11 -25.20
CA LEU A 435 -5.16 24.95 -26.47
C LEU A 435 -6.67 24.93 -26.24
N SER A 436 -7.40 25.45 -27.22
CA SER A 436 -8.86 25.37 -27.23
C SER A 436 -9.29 23.90 -27.19
N PRO A 437 -10.20 23.52 -26.30
CA PRO A 437 -10.59 22.12 -26.15
C PRO A 437 -11.31 21.64 -27.41
N PHE A 438 -10.68 20.71 -28.12
CA PHE A 438 -11.35 19.85 -29.09
C PHE A 438 -12.20 18.82 -28.35
N GLN A 439 -13.32 18.39 -28.93
CA GLN A 439 -14.13 17.29 -28.41
C GLN A 439 -14.82 16.57 -29.56
N GLU A 440 -14.67 15.25 -29.58
CA GLU A 440 -15.44 14.34 -30.44
C GLU A 440 -16.08 13.26 -29.58
N ASP A 441 -17.40 13.13 -29.69
CA ASP A 441 -18.13 12.04 -29.07
C ASP A 441 -17.96 10.76 -29.90
N LEU A 442 -17.43 9.72 -29.27
CA LEU A 442 -17.29 8.38 -29.85
C LEU A 442 -18.46 7.53 -29.35
N MET A 443 -19.03 6.72 -30.24
CA MET A 443 -20.07 5.76 -29.88
C MET A 443 -19.44 4.38 -29.70
N PRO A 444 -19.11 3.96 -28.47
CA PRO A 444 -18.63 2.61 -28.23
C PRO A 444 -19.80 1.62 -28.24
N ILE A 445 -19.52 0.43 -28.74
CA ILE A 445 -20.35 -0.77 -28.63
C ILE A 445 -19.99 -1.45 -27.31
N ALA A 446 -21.00 -1.72 -26.48
CA ALA A 446 -20.84 -2.47 -25.25
C ALA A 446 -21.44 -3.87 -25.38
N THR A 447 -20.67 -4.90 -25.04
CA THR A 447 -21.10 -6.30 -25.08
C THR A 447 -20.71 -7.04 -23.79
N ASN A 448 -21.43 -8.12 -23.48
CA ASN A 448 -21.07 -9.00 -22.39
C ASN A 448 -20.36 -10.24 -22.99
N PRO A 449 -19.05 -10.40 -22.82
CA PRO A 449 -18.33 -11.56 -23.33
C PRO A 449 -18.58 -12.82 -22.48
N ILE A 450 -18.06 -13.97 -22.94
CA ILE A 450 -18.08 -15.25 -22.22
C ILE A 450 -16.77 -15.45 -21.42
N HIS A 451 -16.19 -14.38 -20.87
CA HIS A 451 -15.02 -14.49 -20.01
C HIS A 451 -15.46 -14.64 -18.55
N THR A 452 -14.81 -15.55 -17.83
CA THR A 452 -15.11 -15.82 -16.42
C THR A 452 -13.82 -15.86 -15.61
N LEU A 453 -13.83 -15.24 -14.44
CA LEU A 453 -12.85 -15.59 -13.40
C LEU A 453 -13.07 -17.05 -12.98
N ASP A 454 -11.98 -17.76 -12.75
CA ASP A 454 -12.02 -19.12 -12.21
C ASP A 454 -12.73 -19.18 -10.85
N PRO A 455 -13.12 -20.39 -10.39
CA PRO A 455 -13.51 -20.57 -9.00
C PRO A 455 -12.39 -20.07 -8.09
N ALA A 456 -12.73 -19.64 -6.87
CA ALA A 456 -11.69 -19.37 -5.89
C ALA A 456 -10.78 -20.57 -5.80
N VAL A 457 -9.49 -20.36 -6.02
CA VAL A 457 -8.52 -21.17 -5.30
C VAL A 457 -8.68 -20.68 -3.86
N PRO A 458 -9.26 -21.48 -2.95
CA PRO A 458 -9.16 -21.16 -1.53
C PRO A 458 -7.67 -21.00 -1.26
N ALA A 459 -7.26 -20.13 -0.33
CA ALA A 459 -5.97 -20.39 0.33
C ALA A 459 -5.94 -21.88 0.59
N GLU A 460 -4.90 -22.59 0.12
CA GLU A 460 -4.58 -23.93 0.61
C GLU A 460 -4.94 -23.87 2.07
N GLY A 461 -6.05 -24.54 2.42
CA GLY A 461 -6.62 -24.36 3.74
C GLY A 461 -5.46 -24.63 4.65
N SER A 462 -5.19 -23.70 5.56
CA SER A 462 -4.53 -24.02 6.82
C SER A 462 -4.95 -25.44 7.13
N LEU A 463 -4.04 -26.37 6.90
CA LEU A 463 -4.37 -27.77 6.89
C LEU A 463 -4.90 -27.95 8.30
N LEU A 464 -6.20 -28.21 8.44
CA LEU A 464 -6.69 -28.84 9.65
C LEU A 464 -6.05 -30.22 9.57
N LEU A 465 -4.77 -30.28 9.98
CA LEU A 465 -4.15 -31.48 10.47
C LEU A 465 -5.05 -31.86 11.62
N GLY A 466 -6.01 -32.72 11.31
CA GLY A 466 -6.61 -33.55 12.33
C GLY A 466 -5.45 -34.13 13.11
N SER A 467 -5.31 -33.67 14.34
CA SER A 467 -4.63 -34.31 15.47
C SER A 467 -3.72 -35.45 15.02
N ASN A 468 -2.48 -35.12 14.67
CA ASN A 468 -1.28 -35.96 14.70
C ASN A 468 -0.14 -35.23 13.98
N LEU A 469 0.29 -34.09 14.55
CA LEU A 469 1.67 -33.68 14.31
C LEU A 469 2.52 -34.55 15.22
N TYR A 470 3.10 -35.61 14.65
CA TYR A 470 4.21 -36.29 15.27
C TYR A 470 5.43 -35.40 14.98
N CYS A 471 5.67 -34.41 15.82
CA CYS A 471 6.93 -33.70 15.86
C CYS A 471 7.81 -34.46 16.85
N ASP A 472 8.81 -35.17 16.33
CA ASP A 472 9.87 -35.77 17.13
C ASP A 472 10.90 -34.64 17.31
N CYS A 473 10.80 -33.90 18.42
CA CYS A 473 11.73 -32.81 18.74
C CYS A 473 12.13 -32.93 20.21
N ILE A 474 13.43 -32.87 20.43
CA ILE A 474 14.07 -32.92 21.74
C ILE A 474 13.78 -31.60 22.46
N GLU A 475 13.25 -31.68 23.68
CA GLU A 475 13.10 -30.54 24.58
C GLU A 475 14.45 -30.22 25.28
N TYR A 476 14.89 -28.96 25.27
CA TYR A 476 16.06 -28.53 26.05
C TYR A 476 15.61 -27.92 27.37
N CYS A 477 15.60 -28.74 28.42
CA CYS A 477 15.08 -28.44 29.76
C CYS A 477 15.76 -27.34 30.59
N ASN A 478 16.46 -26.37 29.99
CA ASN A 478 17.17 -25.30 30.70
C ASN A 478 17.36 -23.99 29.91
N ASN A 479 16.54 -23.72 28.90
CA ASN A 479 16.69 -22.57 28.01
C ASN A 479 15.49 -21.59 28.01
N LEU A 480 14.41 -21.86 28.75
CA LEU A 480 13.17 -21.08 28.85
C LEU A 480 12.41 -20.93 27.52
N ILE A 481 12.60 -21.87 26.60
CA ILE A 481 11.95 -21.94 25.30
C ILE A 481 11.15 -23.24 25.26
N ASP A 482 10.01 -23.21 24.58
CA ASP A 482 9.20 -24.37 24.25
C ASP A 482 9.77 -24.95 22.95
N ASP A 483 10.71 -25.90 23.04
CA ASP A 483 11.50 -26.38 21.89
C ASP A 483 10.73 -27.42 21.06
N ASP A 484 9.76 -28.11 21.67
CA ASP A 484 8.90 -29.08 21.00
C ASP A 484 7.50 -28.55 20.61
N GLY A 485 7.14 -27.36 21.10
CA GLY A 485 5.96 -26.60 20.71
C GLY A 485 4.67 -27.05 21.39
N ASP A 486 4.75 -27.74 22.54
CA ASP A 486 3.59 -28.25 23.28
C ASP A 486 2.92 -27.19 24.19
N GLY A 487 3.55 -26.02 24.32
CA GLY A 487 3.09 -24.89 25.11
C GLY A 487 3.65 -24.83 26.53
N LEU A 488 4.57 -25.72 26.88
CA LEU A 488 5.26 -25.77 28.16
C LEU A 488 6.76 -25.46 27.95
N VAL A 489 7.43 -24.98 29.00
CA VAL A 489 8.85 -24.60 28.91
C VAL A 489 9.63 -25.26 30.04
N ASP A 490 10.82 -25.77 29.73
CA ASP A 490 11.77 -26.33 30.71
C ASP A 490 11.10 -27.30 31.72
N CYS A 491 11.12 -26.98 33.01
CA CYS A 491 10.64 -27.87 34.08
C CYS A 491 9.12 -27.85 34.26
N ASP A 492 8.42 -26.93 33.57
CA ASP A 492 6.98 -26.98 33.46
C ASP A 492 6.55 -27.98 32.35
N ASP A 493 7.51 -28.46 31.54
CA ASP A 493 7.35 -29.47 30.50
C ASP A 493 7.45 -30.92 31.06
N PRO A 494 6.46 -31.80 30.80
CA PRO A 494 6.47 -33.21 31.21
C PRO A 494 7.64 -34.03 30.64
N ASP A 495 8.15 -33.69 29.47
CA ASP A 495 9.27 -34.37 28.81
C ASP A 495 10.61 -34.06 29.49
N CYS A 496 10.65 -33.00 30.31
CA CYS A 496 11.76 -32.65 31.20
C CYS A 496 11.71 -33.28 32.59
N SER A 497 10.74 -34.16 32.86
CA SER A 497 10.52 -34.78 34.18
C SER A 497 11.69 -35.65 34.70
N GLY A 498 12.70 -35.92 33.89
CA GLY A 498 13.93 -36.63 34.25
C GLY A 498 15.23 -35.82 34.19
N ASP A 499 15.19 -34.55 33.76
CA ASP A 499 16.41 -33.77 33.55
C ASP A 499 17.05 -33.36 34.89
N PRO A 500 18.40 -33.44 35.03
CA PRO A 500 19.11 -32.91 36.19
C PRO A 500 18.83 -31.43 36.50
N SER A 501 18.50 -30.60 35.50
CA SER A 501 18.11 -29.19 35.67
C SER A 501 16.85 -29.05 36.53
N CYS A 502 15.89 -29.95 36.35
CA CYS A 502 14.59 -29.95 37.02
C CYS A 502 14.56 -30.71 38.36
N ASN A 503 15.67 -31.36 38.71
CA ASN A 503 15.83 -32.10 39.98
C ASN A 503 16.36 -31.26 41.15
N THR A 504 16.32 -29.93 41.05
CA THR A 504 16.67 -29.05 42.17
C THR A 504 15.42 -28.43 42.76
N SER A 505 15.13 -28.75 44.02
CA SER A 505 14.14 -28.04 44.82
C SER A 505 14.49 -26.54 44.83
N CYS A 506 13.81 -25.77 43.98
CA CYS A 506 14.00 -24.33 43.89
C CYS A 506 13.50 -23.66 45.18
N VAL A 507 14.46 -23.20 45.96
CA VAL A 507 14.29 -22.06 46.85
C VAL A 507 14.07 -20.86 45.94
N PHE A 508 12.91 -20.19 46.06
CA PHE A 508 12.66 -18.91 45.41
C PHE A 508 13.78 -17.92 45.79
N ALA A 509 14.63 -17.57 44.83
CA ALA A 509 15.50 -16.41 44.91
C ALA A 509 14.77 -15.23 44.23
N PRO A 510 14.78 -14.02 44.81
CA PRO A 510 14.04 -12.90 44.26
C PRO A 510 14.64 -12.44 42.93
N LEU A 511 13.76 -12.10 41.98
CA LEU A 511 14.09 -11.36 40.77
C LEU A 511 14.87 -10.10 41.11
N HIS A 512 15.93 -9.87 40.32
CA HIS A 512 16.73 -8.65 40.33
C HIS A 512 15.84 -7.41 40.17
N GLN A 513 15.79 -6.59 41.22
CA GLN A 513 15.32 -5.21 41.13
C GLN A 513 16.31 -4.38 40.30
N PHE A 514 15.84 -3.75 39.23
CA PHE A 514 16.46 -2.54 38.72
C PHE A 514 16.14 -1.40 39.70
N GLN A 515 17.11 -1.04 40.55
CA GLN A 515 17.05 0.22 41.29
C GLN A 515 17.38 1.37 40.34
N THR A 516 16.38 2.21 40.03
CA THR A 516 16.63 3.62 39.71
C THR A 516 16.25 4.45 40.93
N THR A 517 17.26 4.91 41.65
CA THR A 517 17.10 5.88 42.74
C THR A 517 16.91 7.26 42.11
N PHE A 518 15.65 7.69 41.95
CA PHE A 518 15.31 9.11 41.91
C PHE A 518 14.40 9.43 43.09
N GLY A 519 14.93 10.21 44.03
CA GLY A 519 14.13 10.85 45.07
C GLY A 519 13.30 11.97 44.45
N GLY A 520 11.98 11.88 44.61
CA GLY A 520 11.03 12.91 44.20
C GLY A 520 9.76 12.31 43.62
N SER A 521 8.62 12.68 44.20
CA SER A 521 7.26 12.17 43.93
C SER A 521 6.95 12.00 42.45
N ALA A 522 6.82 10.76 41.98
CA ALA A 522 6.38 10.43 40.64
C ALA A 522 5.22 9.42 40.73
N ASN A 523 4.04 9.85 40.27
CA ASN A 523 2.98 8.93 39.87
C ASN A 523 3.34 8.51 38.44
N ALA A 524 3.85 7.29 38.27
CA ALA A 524 4.16 6.76 36.96
C ALA A 524 2.91 6.16 36.33
N PHE A 525 2.67 6.51 35.06
CA PHE A 525 1.65 5.94 34.20
C PHE A 525 2.37 5.15 33.10
N ALA A 526 1.95 3.91 32.87
CA ALA A 526 2.48 3.09 31.78
C ALA A 526 1.31 2.57 30.94
N ALA A 527 1.47 2.61 29.62
CA ALA A 527 0.56 1.96 28.67
C ALA A 527 0.89 0.46 28.61
N ALA A 528 -0.14 -0.38 28.66
CA ALA A 528 -0.01 -1.82 28.44
C ALA A 528 0.02 -2.13 26.94
N ALA A 529 0.73 -3.20 26.56
CA ALA A 529 0.86 -3.68 25.18
C ALA A 529 -0.49 -4.03 24.51
N GLU A 530 -1.56 -4.20 25.29
CA GLU A 530 -2.91 -4.56 24.82
C GLU A 530 -3.95 -3.46 25.06
N GLY A 531 -3.54 -2.20 25.21
CA GLY A 531 -4.47 -1.06 25.20
C GLY A 531 -5.10 -0.65 26.54
N GLY A 532 -4.54 -1.10 27.67
CA GLY A 532 -4.90 -0.62 29.01
C GLY A 532 -3.91 0.41 29.59
N PHE A 533 -4.31 1.11 30.66
CA PHE A 533 -3.42 1.99 31.46
C PHE A 533 -3.17 1.39 32.86
N TYR A 534 -1.93 1.51 33.35
CA TYR A 534 -1.58 1.23 34.75
C TYR A 534 -1.46 2.52 35.56
N THR A 535 -1.96 2.51 36.80
CA THR A 535 -1.64 3.54 37.79
C THR A 535 -0.89 2.91 38.97
N ALA A 536 0.30 3.43 39.29
CA ALA A 536 1.00 3.07 40.52
C ALA A 536 0.61 4.02 41.65
N GLY A 537 0.01 3.48 42.72
CA GLY A 537 -0.18 4.19 44.00
C GLY A 537 1.01 3.95 44.93
N SER A 538 1.36 4.94 45.75
CA SER A 538 2.44 4.78 46.73
C SER A 538 2.00 3.83 47.85
N GLY A 539 2.47 2.59 47.79
CA GLY A 539 2.16 1.60 48.82
C GLY A 539 2.41 0.17 48.39
N GLY A 540 3.53 -0.12 47.72
CA GLY A 540 4.03 -1.49 47.55
C GLY A 540 3.24 -2.45 46.65
N GLU A 541 2.02 -2.12 46.22
CA GLU A 541 1.20 -3.00 45.37
C GLU A 541 0.68 -2.24 44.14
N THR A 542 0.94 -2.81 42.96
CA THR A 542 0.30 -2.42 41.70
C THR A 542 -1.07 -3.10 41.63
N SER A 543 -2.15 -2.33 41.56
CA SER A 543 -3.51 -2.87 41.39
C SER A 543 -4.05 -2.53 39.99
N LEU A 544 -4.64 -3.53 39.32
CA LEU A 544 -5.34 -3.38 38.04
C LEU A 544 -6.70 -2.72 38.30
N ILE A 545 -6.99 -1.57 37.69
CA ILE A 545 -8.27 -0.85 37.92
C ILE A 545 -9.28 -1.04 36.76
N GLY A 546 -8.90 -1.72 35.66
CA GLY A 546 -9.81 -2.11 34.57
C GLY A 546 -9.21 -1.89 33.18
N TYR A 547 -9.86 -2.41 32.14
CA TYR A 547 -9.49 -2.16 30.74
C TYR A 547 -10.68 -1.56 29.98
N ILE A 548 -10.37 -0.75 28.96
CA ILE A 548 -11.36 -0.20 28.02
C ILE A 548 -11.32 -1.07 26.78
N ASP A 549 -12.42 -1.75 26.46
CA ASP A 549 -12.59 -2.44 25.18
C ASP A 549 -13.04 -1.40 24.13
N PRO A 550 -12.27 -1.14 23.06
CA PRO A 550 -12.67 -0.18 22.03
C PRO A 550 -13.86 -0.64 21.18
N ASN A 551 -14.29 -1.90 21.27
CA ASN A 551 -15.43 -2.45 20.52
C ASN A 551 -16.74 -2.50 21.32
N LEU A 552 -16.69 -2.22 22.62
CA LEU A 552 -17.85 -2.13 23.50
C LEU A 552 -17.79 -0.75 24.14
N ASP A 553 -18.82 0.08 23.99
CA ASP A 553 -18.96 1.36 24.72
C ASP A 553 -19.15 1.13 26.26
N SER A 554 -18.35 0.26 26.89
CA SER A 554 -18.43 -0.13 28.29
C SER A 554 -17.09 -0.63 28.85
N LEU A 555 -16.83 -0.33 30.13
CA LEU A 555 -15.66 -0.78 30.89
C LEU A 555 -15.84 -2.25 31.35
N VAL A 556 -14.83 -3.12 31.18
CA VAL A 556 -14.86 -4.52 31.64
C VAL A 556 -13.80 -4.76 32.73
N TYR A 557 -14.19 -5.44 33.80
CA TYR A 557 -13.34 -5.79 34.96
C TYR A 557 -12.92 -7.27 34.92
N GLY A 558 -11.62 -7.56 35.05
CA GLY A 558 -11.09 -8.92 35.24
C GLY A 558 -11.03 -9.32 36.72
N GLY A 559 -11.65 -10.44 37.10
CA GLY A 559 -11.77 -10.93 38.49
C GLY A 559 -10.43 -11.36 39.12
N THR A 560 -10.24 -11.19 40.43
CA THR A 560 -10.70 -12.10 41.49
C THR A 560 -10.97 -11.34 42.81
N ASP A 561 -11.91 -11.87 43.59
CA ASP A 561 -12.54 -11.27 44.78
C ASP A 561 -11.61 -10.54 45.76
N TYR A 562 -11.70 -9.21 45.80
CA TYR A 562 -11.67 -8.43 47.04
C TYR A 562 -12.69 -7.29 46.94
N LEU A 563 -13.70 -7.34 47.82
CA LEU A 563 -14.66 -6.26 48.02
C LEU A 563 -13.94 -4.97 48.44
N PHE A 564 -13.91 -3.97 47.55
CA PHE A 564 -13.77 -2.58 47.91
C PHE A 564 -14.97 -1.80 47.35
N ASP A 565 -15.78 -1.24 48.24
CA ASP A 565 -16.81 -0.26 47.90
C ASP A 565 -16.14 0.93 47.19
N LEU A 566 -16.41 1.12 45.90
CA LEU A 566 -16.12 2.37 45.20
C LEU A 566 -17.21 3.40 45.54
N PRO A 567 -16.87 4.64 45.93
CA PRO A 567 -17.87 5.70 46.01
C PRO A 567 -18.29 6.14 44.60
N GLU A 568 -19.60 6.29 44.44
CA GLU A 568 -20.30 6.79 43.26
C GLU A 568 -19.78 8.19 42.83
N SER A 569 -18.92 8.29 41.81
CA SER A 569 -18.91 9.41 40.83
C SER A 569 -17.66 9.43 39.94
N ALA A 570 -17.79 8.94 38.70
CA ALA A 570 -16.95 9.38 37.58
C ALA A 570 -17.73 9.18 36.29
N SER A 571 -18.01 10.24 35.55
CA SER A 571 -18.57 10.14 34.19
C SER A 571 -18.29 11.43 33.47
N TYR A 572 -17.53 11.41 32.37
CA TYR A 572 -17.79 12.05 31.06
C TYR A 572 -16.58 11.82 30.15
N ILE A 573 -16.79 11.14 29.01
CA ILE A 573 -15.81 10.96 27.92
C ILE A 573 -16.37 11.68 26.70
N PHE A 574 -15.58 12.55 26.08
CA PHE A 574 -15.92 13.19 24.80
C PHE A 574 -14.88 12.82 23.76
N ALA A 575 -15.33 12.27 22.63
CA ALA A 575 -14.50 12.09 21.45
C ALA A 575 -14.37 13.42 20.68
N ASP A 576 -13.14 13.84 20.42
CA ASP A 576 -12.77 14.93 19.50
C ASP A 576 -12.76 14.35 18.07
N PRO A 577 -13.15 15.10 17.02
CA PRO A 577 -13.07 14.66 15.61
C PRO A 577 -11.70 14.15 15.12
N ASP A 578 -10.62 14.37 15.88
CA ASP A 578 -9.25 14.00 15.52
C ASP A 578 -8.73 12.75 16.27
N SER A 579 -9.59 11.77 16.60
CA SER A 579 -9.23 10.54 17.34
C SER A 579 -8.60 10.78 18.72
N THR A 580 -8.88 11.92 19.34
CA THR A 580 -8.44 12.22 20.71
C THR A 580 -9.65 12.29 21.65
N ALA A 581 -9.47 11.94 22.92
CA ALA A 581 -10.50 12.12 23.94
C ALA A 581 -10.05 13.08 25.03
N VAL A 582 -11.01 13.81 25.61
CA VAL A 582 -10.80 14.56 26.84
C VAL A 582 -11.49 13.82 27.99
N VAL A 583 -10.69 13.39 28.97
CA VAL A 583 -11.16 12.61 30.13
C VAL A 583 -11.02 13.47 31.39
N VAL A 584 -12.09 13.49 32.20
CA VAL A 584 -12.08 14.12 33.52
C VAL A 584 -12.00 13.04 34.58
N ILE A 585 -10.97 13.13 35.43
CA ILE A 585 -10.82 12.23 36.58
C ILE A 585 -10.98 13.03 37.87
N GLU A 586 -11.92 12.60 38.70
CA GLU A 586 -12.11 13.10 40.05
C GLU A 586 -11.51 12.08 41.03
N ASN A 587 -10.59 12.52 41.89
CA ASN A 587 -9.99 11.66 42.90
C ASN A 587 -10.55 12.05 44.27
N ASP A 588 -11.38 11.18 44.85
CA ASP A 588 -12.11 11.44 46.09
C ASP A 588 -11.37 10.86 47.30
N TYR A 589 -10.14 11.32 47.52
CA TYR A 589 -9.36 10.95 48.70
C TYR A 589 -9.51 12.02 49.77
N SER A 590 -10.53 11.83 50.61
CA SER A 590 -10.79 12.53 51.89
C SER A 590 -11.40 13.94 51.83
N ILE A 591 -12.21 14.21 52.85
CA ILE A 591 -13.04 15.40 53.18
C ILE A 591 -12.38 16.79 53.09
N HIS A 592 -11.12 16.92 52.65
CA HIS A 592 -10.39 18.18 52.66
C HIS A 592 -9.71 18.59 51.34
N PHE A 593 -9.52 17.71 50.35
CA PHE A 593 -8.91 18.11 49.07
C PHE A 593 -9.43 17.29 47.88
N HIS A 594 -10.26 17.92 47.04
CA HIS A 594 -10.64 17.35 45.74
C HIS A 594 -9.62 17.76 44.68
N HIS A 595 -8.84 16.81 44.17
CA HIS A 595 -7.96 17.03 43.03
C HIS A 595 -8.66 16.59 41.75
N ARG A 596 -8.85 17.53 40.82
CA ARG A 596 -9.47 17.28 39.51
C ARG A 596 -8.48 17.46 38.38
N TYR A 597 -8.48 16.53 37.44
CA TYR A 597 -7.57 16.55 36.30
C TYR A 597 -8.35 16.50 35.00
N LEU A 598 -7.93 17.33 34.04
CA LEU A 598 -8.28 17.18 32.64
C LEU A 598 -7.11 16.49 31.92
N LEU A 599 -7.44 15.46 31.15
CA LEU A 599 -6.48 14.71 30.33
C LEU A 599 -6.91 14.84 28.87
N LYS A 600 -5.98 15.13 27.98
CA LYS A 600 -6.17 14.90 26.54
C LYS A 600 -5.35 13.69 26.14
N VAL A 601 -6.03 12.68 25.61
CA VAL A 601 -5.43 11.41 25.20
C VAL A 601 -5.61 11.21 23.72
N ASP A 602 -4.58 10.69 23.07
CA ASP A 602 -4.66 10.13 21.73
C ASP A 602 -5.17 8.70 21.84
N LEU A 603 -6.37 8.44 21.33
CA LEU A 603 -6.99 7.11 21.40
C LEU A 603 -6.38 6.15 20.39
N ALA A 604 -5.82 6.65 19.28
CA ALA A 604 -5.22 5.81 18.26
C ALA A 604 -3.84 5.28 18.70
N ASN A 605 -3.12 6.06 19.51
CA ASN A 605 -1.75 5.75 19.92
C ASN A 605 -1.60 5.47 21.42
N ASN A 606 -2.69 5.45 22.21
CA ASN A 606 -2.69 5.27 23.66
C ASN A 606 -1.75 6.22 24.42
N ASN A 607 -1.60 7.44 23.93
CA ASN A 607 -0.64 8.41 24.46
C ASN A 607 -1.34 9.57 25.17
N LEU A 608 -0.80 9.96 26.33
CA LEU A 608 -1.22 11.19 27.00
C LEU A 608 -0.61 12.39 26.25
N ILE A 609 -1.46 13.16 25.56
CA ILE A 609 -1.05 14.37 24.85
C ILE A 609 -0.71 15.47 25.85
N TRP A 610 -1.59 15.70 26.84
CA TRP A 610 -1.32 16.60 27.96
C TRP A 610 -2.24 16.32 29.15
N SER A 611 -1.81 16.76 30.35
CA SER A 611 -2.64 16.79 31.55
C SER A 611 -2.66 18.18 32.20
N LYS A 612 -3.79 18.55 32.79
CA LYS A 612 -3.95 19.81 33.52
C LYS A 612 -4.74 19.60 34.80
N GLN A 613 -4.12 19.93 35.93
CA GLN A 613 -4.81 19.98 37.20
C GLN A 613 -5.69 21.23 37.28
N LEU A 614 -6.98 21.04 37.57
CA LEU A 614 -7.90 22.13 37.85
C LEU A 614 -7.72 22.54 39.31
N LYS A 615 -7.16 23.73 39.55
CA LYS A 615 -7.07 24.31 40.89
C LYS A 615 -8.42 24.89 41.29
N SER A 616 -9.05 24.38 42.35
CA SER A 616 -10.09 25.13 43.05
C SER A 616 -9.41 26.16 43.95
N ASN A 617 -9.70 27.44 43.73
CA ASN A 617 -9.13 28.55 44.52
C ASN A 617 -10.02 28.94 45.71
N ILE A 618 -10.86 28.03 46.22
CA ILE A 618 -11.82 28.36 47.27
C ILE A 618 -11.59 27.42 48.45
N SER A 619 -11.05 27.99 49.53
CA SER A 619 -10.93 27.33 50.82
C SER A 619 -12.33 27.16 51.44
N GLY A 620 -12.73 25.90 51.62
CA GLY A 620 -13.95 25.53 52.35
C GLY A 620 -15.09 25.12 51.42
N TYR A 621 -15.38 23.82 51.43
CA TYR A 621 -16.64 23.18 51.02
C TYR A 621 -17.37 23.73 49.78
N ASN A 622 -16.89 23.42 48.57
CA ASN A 622 -17.73 23.57 47.37
C ASN A 622 -17.81 22.25 46.59
N ARG A 623 -18.95 21.55 46.73
CA ARG A 623 -19.41 20.56 45.74
C ARG A 623 -19.87 21.36 44.52
N GLY A 624 -18.94 21.67 43.62
CA GLY A 624 -19.27 22.25 42.32
C GLY A 624 -19.19 21.17 41.25
N GLU A 625 -20.29 20.90 40.56
CA GLU A 625 -20.38 19.91 39.48
C GLU A 625 -20.02 20.56 38.14
N ILE A 626 -19.16 19.90 37.37
CA ILE A 626 -18.97 20.24 35.95
C ILE A 626 -20.10 19.56 35.19
N SER A 627 -21.01 20.34 34.63
CA SER A 627 -22.20 19.83 33.95
C SER A 627 -21.99 19.65 32.46
N LYS A 628 -21.06 20.40 31.83
CA LYS A 628 -20.75 20.25 30.40
C LYS A 628 -19.41 20.85 30.01
N ILE A 629 -18.73 20.25 29.03
CA ILE A 629 -17.61 20.87 28.32
C ILE A 629 -18.00 21.02 26.85
N LEU A 630 -17.80 22.19 26.26
CA LEU A 630 -18.08 22.48 24.86
C LEU A 630 -16.79 22.85 24.13
N ILE A 631 -16.56 22.26 22.97
CA ILE A 631 -15.44 22.59 22.09
C ILE A 631 -15.84 23.78 21.23
N SER A 632 -14.95 24.76 21.07
CA SER A 632 -15.22 25.89 20.18
C SER A 632 -15.30 25.41 18.73
N PRO A 633 -16.41 25.68 18.00
CA PRO A 633 -16.56 25.25 16.62
C PRO A 633 -15.65 26.02 15.64
N VAL A 634 -14.94 27.05 16.14
CA VAL A 634 -14.07 27.92 15.33
C VAL A 634 -12.59 27.72 15.66
N ASN A 635 -12.28 27.12 16.82
CA ASN A 635 -10.90 26.80 17.23
C ASN A 635 -10.88 25.53 18.11
N PRO A 636 -10.43 24.38 17.58
CA PRO A 636 -10.44 23.11 18.30
C PRO A 636 -9.47 23.07 19.51
N GLN A 637 -8.61 24.08 19.67
CA GLN A 637 -7.73 24.24 20.84
C GLN A 637 -8.40 25.02 22.00
N GLN A 638 -9.65 25.46 21.84
CA GLN A 638 -10.39 26.21 22.86
C GLN A 638 -11.61 25.44 23.38
N TYR A 639 -11.69 25.35 24.71
CA TYR A 639 -12.74 24.64 25.43
C TYR A 639 -13.50 25.59 26.36
N TRP A 640 -14.82 25.43 26.43
CA TRP A 640 -15.71 26.13 27.34
C TRP A 640 -16.22 25.13 28.38
N ILE A 641 -16.08 25.46 29.66
CA ILE A 641 -16.53 24.60 30.76
C ILE A 641 -17.76 25.24 31.39
N LEU A 642 -18.87 24.52 31.37
CA LEU A 642 -20.12 24.84 32.05
C LEU A 642 -20.21 23.98 33.31
N GLY A 643 -20.50 24.60 34.43
CA GLY A 643 -20.65 23.92 35.71
C GLY A 643 -21.46 24.76 36.68
N GLN A 644 -21.98 24.10 37.71
CA GLN A 644 -22.60 24.77 38.85
C GLN A 644 -21.55 24.96 39.93
N LEU A 645 -21.31 26.21 40.31
CA LEU A 645 -20.55 26.54 41.51
C LEU A 645 -21.55 26.67 42.66
N SER A 646 -21.41 25.86 43.72
CA SER A 646 -22.00 26.21 45.03
C SER A 646 -21.13 27.24 45.71
#